data_AF-A0A017T471-F1
#
_entry.id   AF-A0A017T471-F1
#
_cell.length_a   1.000
_cell.length_b   1.000
_cell.length_c   1.000
_cell.angle_alpha   90.00
_cell.angle_beta   90.00
_cell.angle_gamma   90.00
#
_symmetry.space_group_name_H-M   'P 1'
#
loop_
_entity.id
_entity.type
_entity.pdbx_description
1 polymer ?
#
loop_
_entity_poly.entity_id
_entity_poly.type
_entity_poly.pdbx_seq_one_letter_code
_entity_poly.pdbx_strand_id
1 'polypeptide(L)'
;MGVTPAQVFLSHSPSDERLAFNLRKHLAPLERSGVVELWHDGMMRAGEDWRAVHRHHLEAAQMILLLVSPDFLASDRTWEDVNLALAQRDSGRTQVVPILLRDCTWMDTPLSRLQVLPRDGRPVSRVRDEDAAWSEIVQEIQTLLRFRAERNEPPRAVFEPRAERHQPVHSAVNPSAARDDSLRPVTRPSVILPIGDIFRTVGQPEITYVEPAQLPRLRAYLQVMGQGLVVEGPSGVGKTTLVKKALREVQAAEQEWLLGQRESDREKLDARLSAGFCGHLIIDDFHRLDRARQARVADAMKIIADTDARDAKITVIGINPVGESLVSALSDLTGRFESIAMGMQPPEKIDALVRKGEEAANIAFLQRAEFIVAAAGSFFTAQQLCYEAALKSGIERTAPQLTDVDVGFRDVIDTVIKTLDSRYFSALRAFACHDEKVPPRGASLALLWLLSQSSEGHVALDDVHYRFADPDVRSALALLKSSYLSRCFEAAPELKSLLYYNSTAGVISIEDPRLAFYLRHMSWPGFIKRTGHQNVRLGEETLVFSKRQPSERPQAAQRVVHVLHLSDLHFSQVSQAHVWCSQLTEDLRELECERVDVLVLSGDLTQRADAKEFQAAQLFLKALSTAMHISPQQVVVVPGNHDVSWPLSKASYTLHRRDDLDVPLEEGRFIAHGQEVVELRDEAAYPRRLETFAAFYEQIKGSTYPLEYGSQIDVQDFPRENLLILGLNSAWETDHHFRSRASIHPEALASALARVRQNPAHASRFKIAVWHHPIAGPDEDRIKDHGFMQQLAKAGFRLVLHGHIHKAERGLFRHDMTEEGRRIDLVAAGTFGAPSREWVPGYPLQYNLLRVSEDRVVVETRRREEPNGAWQPDARWLQGAGKDPLPRYTIPV
;
A
#
# COMPACT_ATOMS: atom_id res chain seq x y z
N MET A 1 21.59 38.06 36.81
CA MET A 1 21.54 36.58 36.85
C MET A 1 20.67 36.17 35.68
N GLY A 2 21.19 35.38 34.74
CA GLY A 2 20.39 34.89 33.61
C GLY A 2 19.45 33.81 34.12
N VAL A 3 18.15 34.09 34.15
CA VAL A 3 17.13 33.08 34.44
C VAL A 3 17.00 32.23 33.17
N THR A 4 17.20 30.92 33.27
CA THR A 4 16.93 30.00 32.16
C THR A 4 15.42 30.04 31.86
N PRO A 5 14.99 30.25 30.60
CA PRO A 5 13.57 30.29 30.27
C PRO A 5 12.90 28.97 30.61
N ALA A 6 11.68 29.04 31.15
CA ALA A 6 10.88 27.85 31.41
C ALA A 6 10.33 27.28 30.10
N GLN A 7 10.52 26.00 29.84
CA GLN A 7 9.96 25.33 28.67
C GLN A 7 8.45 25.14 28.85
N VAL A 8 7.67 25.81 28.02
CA VAL A 8 6.20 25.77 28.05
C VAL A 8 5.69 25.11 26.77
N PHE A 9 4.86 24.09 26.91
CA PHE A 9 4.21 23.41 25.81
C PHE A 9 2.75 23.82 25.72
N LEU A 10 2.27 24.17 24.53
CA LEU A 10 0.88 24.53 24.28
C LEU A 10 0.22 23.47 23.39
N SER A 11 -0.75 22.74 23.96
CA SER A 11 -1.59 21.78 23.25
C SER A 11 -2.96 22.37 22.98
N HIS A 12 -3.41 22.32 21.73
CA HIS A 12 -4.72 22.79 21.30
C HIS A 12 -5.26 22.01 20.12
N SER A 13 -6.57 22.06 19.91
CA SER A 13 -7.19 21.53 18.69
C SER A 13 -6.96 22.48 17.51
N PRO A 14 -6.66 22.00 16.29
CA PRO A 14 -6.53 22.86 15.11
C PRO A 14 -7.74 23.78 14.86
N SER A 15 -8.95 23.33 15.23
CA SER A 15 -10.19 24.13 15.17
C SER A 15 -10.13 25.41 16.02
N ASP A 16 -9.24 25.46 17.02
CA ASP A 16 -9.07 26.57 17.96
C ASP A 16 -7.83 27.44 17.68
N GLU A 17 -7.20 27.31 16.51
CA GLU A 17 -5.97 28.03 16.13
C GLU A 17 -6.08 29.57 16.33
N ARG A 18 -7.26 30.16 16.06
CA ARG A 18 -7.50 31.60 16.30
C ARG A 18 -7.28 31.97 17.77
N LEU A 19 -7.84 31.19 18.68
CA LEU A 19 -7.76 31.44 20.13
C LEU A 19 -6.35 31.12 20.66
N ALA A 20 -5.74 30.04 20.18
CA ALA A 20 -4.34 29.71 20.47
C ALA A 20 -3.37 30.80 20.00
N PHE A 21 -3.59 31.36 18.81
CA PHE A 21 -2.83 32.51 18.30
C PHE A 21 -2.96 33.76 19.17
N ASN A 22 -4.16 34.04 19.70
CA ASN A 22 -4.37 35.16 20.61
C ASN A 22 -3.61 34.95 21.94
N LEU A 23 -3.68 33.77 22.55
CA LEU A 23 -2.89 33.47 23.75
C LEU A 23 -1.38 33.64 23.51
N ARG A 24 -0.86 33.19 22.36
CA ARG A 24 0.56 33.38 21.99
C ARG A 24 0.96 34.86 21.91
N LYS A 25 0.11 35.72 21.36
CA LYS A 25 0.36 37.18 21.35
C LYS A 25 0.50 37.75 22.76
N HIS A 26 -0.33 37.28 23.69
CA HIS A 26 -0.30 37.71 25.09
C HIS A 26 0.89 37.11 25.87
N LEU A 27 1.40 35.93 25.47
CA LEU A 27 2.62 35.32 26.01
C LEU A 27 3.92 35.91 25.44
N ALA A 28 3.88 36.55 24.26
CA ALA A 28 5.07 37.09 23.59
C ALA A 28 5.94 38.04 24.44
N PRO A 29 5.41 38.89 25.35
CA PRO A 29 6.23 39.66 26.28
C PRO A 29 7.11 38.79 27.19
N LEU A 30 6.61 37.61 27.61
CA LEU A 30 7.34 36.67 28.46
C LEU A 30 8.46 35.96 27.71
N GLU A 31 8.20 35.55 26.47
CA GLU A 31 9.24 35.01 25.59
C GLU A 31 10.36 36.02 25.33
N ARG A 32 10.00 37.27 25.01
CA ARG A 32 10.99 38.34 24.77
C ARG A 32 11.82 38.68 26.01
N SER A 33 11.23 38.54 27.20
CA SER A 33 11.93 38.74 28.47
C SER A 33 12.76 37.52 28.90
N GLY A 34 12.74 36.43 28.14
CA GLY A 34 13.47 35.20 28.45
C GLY A 34 12.91 34.42 29.64
N VAL A 35 11.65 34.65 30.01
CA VAL A 35 10.97 33.96 31.12
C VAL A 35 10.39 32.62 30.64
N VAL A 36 9.94 32.55 29.39
CA VAL A 36 9.32 31.38 28.77
C VAL A 36 9.99 31.07 27.45
N GLU A 37 10.20 29.79 27.17
CA GLU A 37 10.44 29.26 25.83
C GLU A 37 9.20 28.44 25.45
N LEU A 38 8.36 29.01 24.57
CA LEU A 38 7.10 28.38 24.17
C LEU A 38 7.31 27.46 22.98
N TRP A 39 6.74 26.27 23.06
CA TRP A 39 6.62 25.35 21.94
C TRP A 39 5.15 25.03 21.67
N HIS A 40 4.80 24.95 20.39
CA HIS A 40 3.49 24.52 19.92
C HIS A 40 3.62 23.85 18.55
N ASP A 41 2.59 23.13 18.12
CA ASP A 41 2.62 22.37 16.86
C ASP A 41 3.04 23.20 15.63
N GLY A 42 2.57 24.44 15.51
CA GLY A 42 2.97 25.33 14.41
C GLY A 42 4.47 25.71 14.34
N MET A 43 5.33 25.28 15.28
CA MET A 43 6.78 25.53 15.26
C MET A 43 7.60 24.40 14.63
N MET A 44 6.98 23.26 14.29
CA MET A 44 7.67 22.13 13.67
C MET A 44 8.20 22.47 12.28
N ARG A 45 9.38 21.94 11.92
CA ARG A 45 9.97 22.12 10.59
C ARG A 45 9.46 21.07 9.62
N ALA A 46 9.43 21.44 8.33
CA ALA A 46 9.11 20.50 7.27
C ALA A 46 10.12 19.33 7.27
N GLY A 47 9.59 18.10 7.25
CA GLY A 47 10.39 16.88 7.28
C GLY A 47 10.74 16.33 8.67
N GLU A 48 10.39 17.03 9.76
CA GLU A 48 10.58 16.50 11.13
C GLU A 48 9.49 15.45 11.47
N ASP A 49 9.89 14.43 12.23
CA ASP A 49 8.96 13.45 12.77
C ASP A 49 8.06 14.12 13.81
N TRP A 50 6.82 14.39 13.38
CA TRP A 50 5.78 15.05 14.16
C TRP A 50 5.63 14.42 15.56
N ARG A 51 5.56 13.08 15.67
CA ARG A 51 5.32 12.42 16.96
C ARG A 51 6.53 12.48 17.86
N ALA A 52 7.72 12.19 17.33
CA ALA A 52 8.94 12.22 18.12
C ALA A 52 9.23 13.64 18.63
N VAL A 53 9.08 14.66 17.78
CA VAL A 53 9.32 16.07 18.17
C VAL A 53 8.23 16.56 19.13
N HIS A 54 6.96 16.31 18.84
CA HIS A 54 5.85 16.68 19.73
C HIS A 54 5.97 16.00 21.10
N ARG A 55 6.21 14.68 21.14
CA ARG A 55 6.44 13.95 22.40
C ARG A 55 7.67 14.43 23.13
N HIS A 56 8.78 14.68 22.43
CA HIS A 56 10.00 15.22 23.04
C HIS A 56 9.74 16.56 23.74
N HIS A 57 9.07 17.50 23.07
CA HIS A 57 8.76 18.79 23.67
C HIS A 57 7.69 18.69 24.78
N LEU A 58 6.72 17.79 24.66
CA LEU A 58 5.72 17.54 25.69
C LEU A 58 6.33 16.90 26.95
N GLU A 59 7.31 16.00 26.80
CA GLU A 59 8.04 15.35 27.90
C GLU A 59 9.11 16.27 28.52
N ALA A 60 9.71 17.17 27.74
CA ALA A 60 10.68 18.15 28.21
C ALA A 60 10.02 19.36 28.89
N ALA A 61 8.73 19.60 28.61
CA ALA A 61 7.99 20.74 29.11
C ALA A 61 7.99 20.82 30.64
N GLN A 62 8.32 21.99 31.15
CA GLN A 62 8.17 22.30 32.57
C GLN A 62 6.72 22.71 32.88
N MET A 63 6.03 23.32 31.92
CA MET A 63 4.61 23.65 32.03
C MET A 63 3.89 23.28 30.74
N ILE A 64 2.71 22.67 30.86
CA ILE A 64 1.85 22.27 29.74
C ILE A 64 0.53 23.04 29.85
N LEU A 65 0.21 23.82 28.82
CA LEU A 65 -1.04 24.54 28.66
C LEU A 65 -1.98 23.71 27.77
N LEU A 66 -3.11 23.26 28.32
CA LEU A 66 -4.11 22.48 27.58
C LEU A 66 -5.28 23.39 27.22
N LEU A 67 -5.46 23.71 25.93
CA LEU A 67 -6.52 24.61 25.49
C LEU A 67 -7.82 23.84 25.24
N VAL A 68 -8.66 23.74 26.28
CA VAL A 68 -9.82 22.87 26.37
C VAL A 68 -11.03 23.46 25.62
N SER A 69 -11.59 22.66 24.72
CA SER A 69 -12.77 22.97 23.90
C SER A 69 -13.48 21.64 23.55
N PRO A 70 -14.70 21.67 22.96
CA PRO A 70 -15.33 20.44 22.45
C PRO A 70 -14.43 19.66 21.48
N ASP A 71 -13.79 20.36 20.54
CA ASP A 71 -12.89 19.75 19.56
C ASP A 71 -11.60 19.22 20.19
N PHE A 72 -11.13 19.83 21.29
CA PHE A 72 -9.99 19.35 22.05
C PHE A 72 -10.31 18.05 22.81
N LEU A 73 -11.50 17.96 23.42
CA LEU A 73 -11.91 16.77 24.16
C LEU A 73 -12.33 15.61 23.25
N ALA A 74 -12.78 15.89 22.02
CA ALA A 74 -13.18 14.89 21.05
C ALA A 74 -12.02 14.32 20.21
N SER A 75 -10.81 14.87 20.33
CA SER A 75 -9.65 14.47 19.53
C SER A 75 -8.76 13.49 20.30
N ASP A 76 -8.56 12.28 19.75
CA ASP A 76 -7.73 11.23 20.34
C ASP A 76 -6.29 11.71 20.63
N ARG A 77 -5.75 12.53 19.72
CA ARG A 77 -4.41 13.12 19.83
C ARG A 77 -4.26 14.01 21.07
N THR A 78 -5.20 14.93 21.26
CA THR A 78 -5.20 15.83 22.42
C THR A 78 -5.62 15.09 23.70
N TRP A 79 -6.32 13.96 23.58
CA TRP A 79 -6.58 13.06 24.69
C TRP A 79 -5.31 12.32 25.15
N GLU A 80 -4.44 11.91 24.23
CA GLU A 80 -3.10 11.41 24.55
C GLU A 80 -2.27 12.47 25.27
N ASP A 81 -2.29 13.73 24.82
CA ASP A 81 -1.64 14.85 25.51
C ASP A 81 -2.15 15.02 26.93
N VAL A 82 -3.47 14.92 27.15
CA VAL A 82 -4.09 14.96 28.49
C VAL A 82 -3.55 13.84 29.36
N ASN A 83 -3.51 12.60 28.86
CA ASN A 83 -3.04 11.44 29.63
C ASN A 83 -1.56 11.58 30.00
N LEU A 84 -0.71 11.98 29.05
CA LEU A 84 0.72 12.15 29.27
C LEU A 84 1.00 13.34 30.19
N ALA A 85 0.32 14.46 30.01
CA ALA A 85 0.44 15.63 30.87
C ALA A 85 0.05 15.30 32.32
N LEU A 86 -1.05 14.57 32.53
CA LEU A 86 -1.48 14.15 33.87
C LEU A 86 -0.49 13.16 34.50
N ALA A 87 0.03 12.18 33.74
CA ALA A 87 1.06 11.27 34.23
C ALA A 87 2.34 12.02 34.65
N GLN A 88 2.76 13.03 33.88
CA GLN A 88 3.91 13.86 34.23
C GLN A 88 3.66 14.74 35.46
N ARG A 89 2.44 15.27 35.62
CA ARG A 89 2.04 16.01 36.82
C ARG A 89 2.10 15.13 38.07
N ASP A 90 1.57 13.91 37.99
CA ASP A 90 1.54 12.97 39.11
C ASP A 90 2.97 12.55 39.52
N SER A 91 3.93 12.61 38.60
CA SER A 91 5.36 12.42 38.89
C SER A 91 6.05 13.64 39.52
N GLY A 92 5.37 14.77 39.66
CA GLY A 92 5.88 16.02 40.24
C GLY A 92 6.82 16.82 39.34
N ARG A 93 6.99 16.44 38.07
CA ARG A 93 7.98 17.02 37.15
C ARG A 93 7.45 18.21 36.35
N THR A 94 6.15 18.22 36.07
CA THR A 94 5.53 19.14 35.11
C THR A 94 4.25 19.78 35.67
N GLN A 95 4.05 21.06 35.39
CA GLN A 95 2.84 21.77 35.77
C GLN A 95 1.83 21.77 34.63
N VAL A 96 0.62 21.28 34.88
CA VAL A 96 -0.43 21.22 33.85
C VAL A 96 -1.51 22.26 34.16
N VAL A 97 -1.81 23.09 33.17
CA VAL A 97 -2.76 24.21 33.29
C VAL A 97 -3.81 24.09 32.18
N PRO A 98 -5.03 23.62 32.49
CA PRO A 98 -6.12 23.64 31.53
C PRO A 98 -6.70 25.05 31.39
N ILE A 99 -6.87 25.50 30.15
CA ILE A 99 -7.43 26.81 29.78
C ILE A 99 -8.70 26.57 28.97
N LEU A 100 -9.85 26.97 29.50
CA LEU A 100 -11.16 26.72 28.89
C LEU A 100 -11.44 27.75 27.79
N LEU A 101 -11.44 27.31 26.54
CA LEU A 101 -11.68 28.16 25.37
C LEU A 101 -13.16 28.29 25.01
N ARG A 102 -13.87 27.16 24.97
CA ARG A 102 -15.29 27.06 24.58
C ARG A 102 -16.06 26.16 25.55
N ASP A 103 -17.37 26.33 25.62
CA ASP A 103 -18.22 25.49 26.45
C ASP A 103 -18.08 24.02 26.07
N CYS A 104 -17.81 23.16 27.05
CA CYS A 104 -17.68 21.72 26.85
C CYS A 104 -17.90 20.97 28.18
N THR A 105 -18.16 19.66 28.09
CA THR A 105 -18.36 18.75 29.23
C THR A 105 -17.02 18.33 29.87
N TRP A 106 -16.16 19.30 30.18
CA TRP A 106 -14.83 19.02 30.77
C TRP A 106 -14.92 18.49 32.21
N MET A 107 -16.02 18.77 32.92
CA MET A 107 -16.24 18.29 34.29
C MET A 107 -16.34 16.76 34.38
N ASP A 108 -16.70 16.07 33.29
CA ASP A 108 -16.76 14.61 33.22
C ASP A 108 -15.41 13.98 32.81
N THR A 109 -14.35 14.79 32.71
CA THR A 109 -13.00 14.36 32.32
C THR A 109 -12.04 14.38 33.52
N PRO A 110 -10.87 13.72 33.43
CA PRO A 110 -9.84 13.80 34.46
C PRO A 110 -9.34 15.23 34.76
N LEU A 111 -9.58 16.19 33.85
CA LEU A 111 -9.24 17.60 34.03
C LEU A 111 -10.07 18.29 35.12
N SER A 112 -11.22 17.72 35.51
CA SER A 112 -12.05 18.19 36.64
C SER A 112 -11.29 18.29 37.97
N ARG A 113 -10.19 17.56 38.10
CA ARG A 113 -9.30 17.55 39.27
C ARG A 113 -8.31 18.72 39.31
N LEU A 114 -8.28 19.54 38.25
CA LEU A 114 -7.38 20.67 38.08
C LEU A 114 -8.14 21.99 38.18
N GLN A 115 -7.49 23.02 38.71
CA GLN A 115 -7.99 24.38 38.58
C GLN A 115 -7.85 24.82 37.12
N VAL A 116 -8.97 25.10 36.47
CA VAL A 116 -9.01 25.66 35.12
C VAL A 116 -8.77 27.17 35.14
N LEU A 117 -8.31 27.71 34.01
CA LEU A 117 -8.30 29.14 33.72
C LEU A 117 -9.30 29.46 32.59
N PRO A 118 -10.02 30.60 32.61
CA PRO A 118 -10.13 31.55 33.73
C PRO A 118 -10.65 30.90 35.01
N ARG A 119 -10.27 31.45 36.18
CA ARG A 119 -10.50 30.80 37.49
C ARG A 119 -11.99 30.61 37.83
N ASP A 120 -12.84 31.44 37.25
CA ASP A 120 -14.29 31.40 37.42
C ASP A 120 -14.98 30.31 36.58
N GLY A 121 -14.22 29.55 35.79
CA GLY A 121 -14.72 28.46 34.96
C GLY A 121 -15.52 28.92 33.74
N ARG A 122 -15.57 30.23 33.43
CA ARG A 122 -16.21 30.73 32.21
C ARG A 122 -15.23 30.64 31.03
N PRO A 123 -15.60 29.99 29.91
CA PRO A 123 -14.72 29.90 28.75
C PRO A 123 -14.38 31.27 28.17
N VAL A 124 -13.18 31.41 27.59
CA VAL A 124 -12.71 32.66 26.97
C VAL A 124 -13.69 33.18 25.90
N SER A 125 -14.30 32.28 25.11
CA SER A 125 -15.30 32.64 24.09
C SER A 125 -16.58 33.29 24.63
N ARG A 126 -16.87 33.20 25.94
CA ARG A 126 -18.03 33.84 26.58
C ARG A 126 -17.69 35.18 27.24
N VAL A 127 -16.40 35.54 27.32
CA VAL A 127 -15.98 36.81 27.91
C VAL A 127 -16.14 37.92 26.88
N ARG A 128 -16.82 39.01 27.26
CA ARG A 128 -17.09 40.13 26.35
C ARG A 128 -15.80 40.81 25.86
N ASP A 129 -14.78 40.84 26.71
CA ASP A 129 -13.45 41.37 26.42
C ASP A 129 -12.45 40.20 26.45
N GLU A 130 -12.17 39.61 25.28
CA GLU A 130 -11.21 38.50 25.13
C GLU A 130 -9.81 38.91 25.61
N ASP A 131 -9.37 40.16 25.40
CA ASP A 131 -8.03 40.63 25.78
C ASP A 131 -7.87 40.77 27.30
N ALA A 132 -8.92 41.17 28.01
CA ALA A 132 -8.94 41.14 29.47
C ALA A 132 -8.80 39.71 30.01
N ALA A 133 -9.51 38.74 29.41
CA ALA A 133 -9.41 37.33 29.79
C ALA A 133 -8.01 36.76 29.53
N TRP A 134 -7.41 37.07 28.37
CA TRP A 134 -6.04 36.65 28.08
C TRP A 134 -5.01 37.28 29.01
N SER A 135 -5.19 38.55 29.38
CA SER A 135 -4.31 39.23 30.33
C SER A 135 -4.36 38.58 31.71
N GLU A 136 -5.55 38.19 32.19
CA GLU A 136 -5.71 37.43 33.43
C GLU A 136 -5.01 36.07 33.35
N ILE A 137 -5.24 35.31 32.28
CA ILE A 137 -4.60 34.00 32.05
C ILE A 137 -3.07 34.12 32.07
N VAL A 138 -2.51 35.13 31.41
CA VAL A 138 -1.06 35.35 31.37
C VAL A 138 -0.52 35.78 32.73
N GLN A 139 -1.22 36.61 33.49
CA GLN A 139 -0.82 36.98 34.86
C GLN A 139 -0.77 35.75 35.79
N GLU A 140 -1.72 34.83 35.63
CA GLU A 140 -1.73 33.56 36.35
C GLU A 140 -0.55 32.67 35.94
N ILE A 141 -0.30 32.51 34.64
CA ILE A 141 0.86 31.77 34.13
C ILE A 141 2.18 32.35 34.70
N GLN A 142 2.33 33.67 34.71
CA GLN A 142 3.50 34.33 35.32
C GLN A 142 3.66 34.01 36.80
N THR A 143 2.55 34.03 37.54
CA THR A 143 2.53 33.72 38.97
C THR A 143 2.97 32.26 39.20
N LEU A 144 2.45 31.33 38.42
CA LEU A 144 2.82 29.90 38.47
C LEU A 144 4.31 29.69 38.17
N LEU A 145 4.87 30.40 37.18
CA LEU A 145 6.29 30.32 36.82
C LEU A 145 7.21 30.89 37.93
N ARG A 146 6.80 31.98 38.59
CA ARG A 146 7.55 32.59 39.72
C ARG A 146 7.62 31.65 40.93
N PHE A 147 6.48 31.08 41.33
CA PHE A 147 6.43 30.12 42.44
C PHE A 147 7.30 28.88 42.21
N ARG A 148 7.48 28.47 40.95
CA ARG A 148 8.39 27.38 40.59
C ARG A 148 9.87 27.78 40.71
N ALA A 149 10.23 28.98 40.25
CA ALA A 149 11.60 29.48 40.35
C ALA A 149 12.07 29.58 41.82
N GLU A 150 11.19 30.03 42.72
CA GLU A 150 11.47 30.15 44.16
C GLU A 150 11.65 28.81 44.88
N ARG A 151 11.09 27.71 44.35
CA ARG A 151 11.28 26.35 44.89
C ARG A 151 12.59 25.67 44.47
N ASN A 152 13.29 26.21 43.47
CA ASN A 152 14.48 25.61 42.85
C ASN A 152 15.81 26.28 43.23
N GLU A 153 15.86 27.26 44.15
CA GLU A 153 17.12 27.80 44.69
C GLU A 153 17.65 26.97 45.88
N PRO A 154 18.93 26.53 45.88
CA PRO A 154 19.52 25.86 47.04
C PRO A 154 19.96 26.85 48.15
N PRO A 155 19.92 26.47 49.44
CA PRO A 155 20.37 27.33 50.54
C PRO A 155 21.89 27.58 50.49
N ARG A 156 22.31 28.83 50.72
CA ARG A 156 23.73 29.26 50.73
C ARG A 156 24.47 28.78 51.99
N ALA A 157 25.57 28.05 51.80
CA ALA A 157 26.68 27.89 52.76
C ALA A 157 27.97 27.56 51.98
N VAL A 158 28.95 28.46 51.86
CA VAL A 158 30.16 28.64 52.71
C VAL A 158 30.92 27.32 53.02
N PHE A 159 31.94 26.99 52.22
CA PHE A 159 33.36 26.79 52.63
C PHE A 159 34.24 26.26 51.48
N GLU A 160 35.50 26.67 51.51
CA GLU A 160 36.59 26.49 50.54
C GLU A 160 37.17 25.06 50.38
N PRO A 161 37.99 24.80 49.33
CA PRO A 161 38.36 23.46 48.87
C PRO A 161 39.72 22.98 49.40
N ARG A 162 39.90 21.65 49.54
CA ARG A 162 41.22 21.03 49.40
C ARG A 162 41.17 19.73 48.60
N ALA A 163 42.16 19.65 47.73
CA ALA A 163 42.34 18.68 46.67
C ALA A 163 42.71 17.29 47.17
N GLU A 164 42.25 16.27 46.46
CA GLU A 164 43.13 15.20 46.00
C GLU A 164 42.67 14.66 44.65
N ARG A 165 43.66 14.31 43.83
CA ARG A 165 43.60 14.12 42.39
C ARG A 165 42.98 12.77 42.04
N HIS A 166 41.98 12.73 41.14
CA HIS A 166 41.76 11.61 40.22
C HIS A 166 41.28 12.12 38.85
N GLN A 167 41.95 11.65 37.80
CA GLN A 167 41.58 11.76 36.39
C GLN A 167 41.33 10.33 35.85
N PRO A 168 40.65 10.16 34.71
CA PRO A 168 39.31 9.61 34.64
C PRO A 168 39.29 8.14 34.18
N VAL A 169 38.30 7.36 34.65
CA VAL A 169 38.03 6.02 34.13
C VAL A 169 36.60 5.99 33.60
N HIS A 170 36.49 5.76 32.29
CA HIS A 170 35.28 5.33 31.61
C HIS A 170 34.71 4.07 32.31
N SER A 171 33.44 4.10 32.70
CA SER A 171 32.71 2.88 33.06
C SER A 171 31.48 2.74 32.17
N ALA A 172 31.56 1.72 31.33
CA ALA A 172 30.43 1.07 30.69
C ALA A 172 29.56 0.42 31.77
N VAL A 173 28.25 0.53 31.62
CA VAL A 173 27.27 -0.15 32.48
C VAL A 173 27.31 -1.64 32.14
N ASN A 174 27.62 -2.43 33.16
CA ASN A 174 27.67 -3.89 33.15
C ASN A 174 26.26 -4.47 33.35
N PRO A 175 25.83 -5.48 32.56
CA PRO A 175 24.61 -6.23 32.81
C PRO A 175 24.91 -7.40 33.75
N SER A 176 24.65 -7.24 35.06
CA SER A 176 24.49 -8.37 35.97
C SER A 176 23.59 -8.00 37.16
N ALA A 177 22.28 -8.00 36.91
CA ALA A 177 21.34 -8.27 38.00
C ALA A 177 21.33 -9.79 38.22
N ALA A 178 21.68 -10.17 39.44
CA ALA A 178 21.94 -11.53 39.89
C ALA A 178 20.83 -12.54 39.58
N ARG A 179 21.27 -13.72 39.11
CA ARG A 179 20.52 -14.98 39.23
C ARG A 179 20.47 -15.32 40.72
N ASP A 180 19.26 -15.47 41.26
CA ASP A 180 19.03 -16.14 42.53
C ASP A 180 19.23 -17.65 42.30
N ASP A 181 20.47 -18.10 42.47
CA ASP A 181 20.96 -19.45 42.14
C ASP A 181 21.12 -20.35 43.37
N SER A 182 20.33 -20.11 44.42
CA SER A 182 20.33 -20.96 45.61
C SER A 182 18.92 -21.41 45.95
N LEU A 183 18.42 -22.47 45.28
CA LEU A 183 17.43 -23.44 45.83
C LEU A 183 16.91 -24.52 44.84
N ARG A 184 17.39 -24.68 43.60
CA ARG A 184 16.90 -25.76 42.73
C ARG A 184 17.70 -27.06 42.93
N PRO A 185 17.12 -28.14 43.47
CA PRO A 185 17.82 -29.41 43.61
C PRO A 185 18.11 -30.01 42.24
N VAL A 186 19.37 -30.37 41.99
CA VAL A 186 19.83 -31.14 40.82
C VAL A 186 19.22 -32.54 40.92
N THR A 187 17.98 -32.68 40.46
CA THR A 187 17.28 -33.96 40.36
C THR A 187 17.42 -34.45 38.92
N ARG A 188 17.96 -35.66 38.72
CA ARG A 188 17.87 -36.32 37.41
C ARG A 188 16.39 -36.51 37.08
N PRO A 189 15.89 -36.08 35.91
CA PRO A 189 14.49 -36.26 35.58
C PRO A 189 14.15 -37.76 35.57
N SER A 190 13.13 -38.13 36.34
CA SER A 190 12.71 -39.53 36.55
C SER A 190 11.97 -40.14 35.36
N VAL A 191 11.49 -39.30 34.43
CA VAL A 191 10.72 -39.69 33.25
C VAL A 191 11.22 -38.92 32.03
N ILE A 192 11.54 -39.63 30.93
CA ILE A 192 11.97 -39.03 29.66
C ILE A 192 10.79 -38.94 28.71
N LEU A 193 10.24 -37.73 28.56
CA LEU A 193 9.06 -37.47 27.74
C LEU A 193 9.47 -36.81 26.42
N PRO A 194 8.80 -37.11 25.29
CA PRO A 194 8.89 -36.31 24.08
C PRO A 194 8.50 -34.85 24.33
N ILE A 195 9.20 -33.90 23.69
CA ILE A 195 8.89 -32.48 23.82
C ILE A 195 7.48 -32.15 23.32
N GLY A 196 6.96 -32.89 22.33
CA GLY A 196 5.58 -32.75 21.85
C GLY A 196 4.51 -33.19 22.86
N ASP A 197 4.85 -34.02 23.84
CA ASP A 197 3.93 -34.40 24.93
C ASP A 197 3.94 -33.37 26.06
N ILE A 198 5.05 -32.64 26.23
CA ILE A 198 5.21 -31.55 27.19
C ILE A 198 4.56 -30.27 26.65
N PHE A 199 4.97 -29.82 25.47
CA PHE A 199 4.42 -28.68 24.75
C PHE A 199 3.51 -29.16 23.62
N ARG A 200 2.25 -29.37 23.97
CA ARG A 200 1.26 -29.99 23.10
C ARG A 200 0.71 -28.96 22.11
N THR A 201 1.04 -29.14 20.83
CA THR A 201 0.56 -28.28 19.72
C THR A 201 -0.80 -28.75 19.16
N VAL A 202 -1.31 -29.91 19.59
CA VAL A 202 -2.63 -30.44 19.20
C VAL A 202 -3.29 -31.14 20.39
N GLY A 203 -4.50 -30.72 20.74
CA GLY A 203 -5.27 -31.26 21.87
C GLY A 203 -4.99 -30.56 23.20
N GLN A 204 -5.54 -31.08 24.30
CA GLN A 204 -5.39 -30.47 25.63
C GLN A 204 -4.06 -30.88 26.28
N PRO A 205 -3.25 -29.93 26.77
CA PRO A 205 -2.05 -30.26 27.53
C PRO A 205 -2.42 -30.85 28.88
N GLU A 206 -1.68 -31.87 29.32
CA GLU A 206 -1.79 -32.43 30.67
C GLU A 206 -0.72 -31.84 31.59
N ILE A 207 0.53 -31.77 31.10
CA ILE A 207 1.71 -31.34 31.86
C ILE A 207 1.74 -29.82 32.01
N THR A 208 1.68 -29.11 30.89
CA THR A 208 1.75 -27.64 30.83
C THR A 208 0.38 -26.97 31.03
N TYR A 209 -0.62 -27.71 31.52
CA TYR A 209 -1.95 -27.17 31.77
C TYR A 209 -1.92 -26.06 32.83
N VAL A 210 -2.46 -24.89 32.49
CA VAL A 210 -2.67 -23.78 33.42
C VAL A 210 -4.15 -23.41 33.41
N GLU A 211 -4.70 -23.21 34.60
CA GLU A 211 -6.11 -22.84 34.76
C GLU A 211 -6.36 -21.41 34.25
N PRO A 212 -7.31 -21.19 33.31
CA PRO A 212 -7.64 -19.85 32.82
C PRO A 212 -8.21 -18.93 33.90
N ALA A 213 -7.95 -17.63 33.78
CA ALA A 213 -8.39 -16.63 34.77
C ALA A 213 -9.92 -16.54 34.92
N GLN A 214 -10.67 -16.89 33.87
CA GLN A 214 -12.13 -16.79 33.82
C GLN A 214 -12.85 -17.95 34.51
N LEU A 215 -12.17 -19.08 34.80
CA LEU A 215 -12.82 -20.28 35.33
C LEU A 215 -13.54 -20.05 36.68
N PRO A 216 -12.95 -19.35 37.68
CA PRO A 216 -13.64 -19.09 38.95
C PRO A 216 -14.95 -18.33 38.77
N ARG A 217 -14.94 -17.30 37.92
CA ARG A 217 -16.12 -16.45 37.65
C ARG A 217 -17.19 -17.22 36.87
N LEU A 218 -16.78 -18.04 35.90
CA LEU A 218 -17.68 -18.92 35.15
C LEU A 218 -18.41 -19.92 36.06
N ARG A 219 -17.71 -20.52 37.03
CA ARG A 219 -18.34 -21.41 38.02
C ARG A 219 -19.39 -20.70 38.86
N ALA A 220 -19.06 -19.50 39.36
CA ALA A 220 -19.99 -18.71 40.16
C ALA A 220 -21.29 -18.40 39.39
N TYR A 221 -21.19 -17.92 38.14
CA TYR A 221 -22.38 -17.60 37.36
C TYR A 221 -23.15 -18.81 36.86
N LEU A 222 -22.48 -19.95 36.62
CA LEU A 222 -23.19 -21.18 36.31
C LEU A 222 -24.08 -21.64 37.47
N GLN A 223 -23.73 -21.33 38.72
CA GLN A 223 -24.56 -21.66 39.88
C GLN A 223 -25.76 -20.71 40.08
N VAL A 224 -25.74 -19.52 39.47
CA VAL A 224 -26.86 -18.56 39.54
C VAL A 224 -27.92 -18.95 38.50
N MET A 225 -28.92 -19.72 38.90
CA MET A 225 -30.08 -20.08 38.05
C MET A 225 -31.02 -18.89 37.84
N GLY A 226 -31.86 -18.92 36.80
CA GLY A 226 -32.77 -17.81 36.46
C GLY A 226 -32.12 -16.62 35.75
N GLN A 227 -30.79 -16.56 35.68
CA GLN A 227 -30.05 -15.53 34.95
C GLN A 227 -29.38 -16.11 33.71
N GLY A 228 -29.52 -15.46 32.56
CA GLY A 228 -28.82 -15.85 31.34
C GLY A 228 -27.30 -15.74 31.46
N LEU A 229 -26.55 -16.60 30.78
CA LEU A 229 -25.09 -16.51 30.71
C LEU A 229 -24.62 -16.53 29.25
N VAL A 230 -23.74 -15.60 28.90
CA VAL A 230 -23.10 -15.54 27.59
C VAL A 230 -21.61 -15.77 27.77
N VAL A 231 -21.06 -16.74 27.06
CA VAL A 231 -19.62 -17.03 27.02
C VAL A 231 -19.13 -16.77 25.61
N GLU A 232 -18.42 -15.67 25.44
CA GLU A 232 -18.00 -15.19 24.14
C GLU A 232 -16.48 -15.23 23.99
N GLY A 233 -15.97 -15.24 22.77
CA GLY A 233 -14.53 -15.22 22.48
C GLY A 233 -14.19 -15.89 21.15
N PRO A 234 -12.96 -15.79 20.64
CA PRO A 234 -12.59 -16.35 19.33
C PRO A 234 -12.83 -17.86 19.24
N SER A 235 -13.01 -18.40 18.04
CA SER A 235 -13.15 -19.85 17.84
C SER A 235 -11.89 -20.59 18.28
N GLY A 236 -12.03 -21.79 18.85
CA GLY A 236 -10.86 -22.59 19.27
C GLY A 236 -10.10 -22.11 20.53
N VAL A 237 -10.48 -21.02 21.20
CA VAL A 237 -9.86 -20.60 22.48
C VAL A 237 -10.21 -21.50 23.68
N GLY A 238 -10.99 -22.55 23.45
CA GLY A 238 -11.38 -23.52 24.49
C GLY A 238 -12.64 -23.16 25.29
N LYS A 239 -13.53 -22.32 24.75
CA LYS A 239 -14.80 -21.92 25.40
C LYS A 239 -15.64 -23.12 25.82
N THR A 240 -15.98 -23.96 24.85
CA THR A 240 -16.72 -25.23 25.02
C THR A 240 -16.08 -26.11 26.09
N THR A 241 -14.76 -26.25 26.05
CA THR A 241 -14.00 -27.07 27.01
C THR A 241 -14.06 -26.48 28.41
N LEU A 242 -13.94 -25.16 28.56
CA LEU A 242 -14.00 -24.50 29.87
C LEU A 242 -15.39 -24.56 30.48
N VAL A 243 -16.45 -24.35 29.68
CA VAL A 243 -17.84 -24.49 30.13
C VAL A 243 -18.12 -25.93 30.56
N LYS A 244 -17.70 -26.93 29.76
CA LYS A 244 -17.81 -28.35 30.15
C LYS A 244 -17.08 -28.65 31.45
N LYS A 245 -15.88 -28.09 31.64
CA LYS A 245 -15.11 -28.26 32.89
C LYS A 245 -15.82 -27.61 34.07
N ALA A 246 -16.26 -26.36 33.92
CA ALA A 246 -16.97 -25.64 34.97
C ALA A 246 -18.27 -26.37 35.37
N LEU A 247 -19.06 -26.85 34.41
CA LEU A 247 -20.29 -27.63 34.64
C LEU A 247 -20.03 -28.93 35.42
N ARG A 248 -18.94 -29.64 35.11
CA ARG A 248 -18.51 -30.84 35.86
C ARG A 248 -18.12 -30.50 37.30
N GLU A 249 -17.41 -29.39 37.51
CA GLU A 249 -16.96 -28.97 38.85
C GLU A 249 -18.11 -28.49 39.74
N VAL A 250 -19.12 -27.82 39.17
CA VAL A 250 -20.32 -27.39 39.92
C VAL A 250 -21.37 -28.50 40.08
N GLN A 251 -21.09 -29.72 39.57
CA GLN A 251 -21.98 -30.89 39.65
C GLN A 251 -23.40 -30.62 39.14
N ALA A 252 -23.53 -29.88 38.02
CA ALA A 252 -24.83 -29.60 37.42
C ALA A 252 -25.53 -30.89 36.93
N ALA A 253 -26.67 -31.24 37.52
CA ALA A 253 -27.35 -32.53 37.33
C ALA A 253 -28.14 -32.62 36.01
N GLU A 254 -28.78 -31.54 35.56
CA GLU A 254 -29.53 -31.47 34.30
C GLU A 254 -28.85 -30.50 33.34
N GLN A 255 -28.27 -31.03 32.27
CA GLN A 255 -27.61 -30.26 31.22
C GLN A 255 -27.96 -30.82 29.84
N GLU A 256 -28.36 -29.94 28.93
CA GLU A 256 -28.61 -30.26 27.53
C GLU A 256 -27.72 -29.39 26.65
N TRP A 257 -26.96 -30.02 25.75
CA TRP A 257 -25.99 -29.35 24.89
C TRP A 257 -26.43 -29.41 23.44
N LEU A 258 -26.61 -28.26 22.81
CA LEU A 258 -27.06 -28.13 21.43
C LEU A 258 -26.03 -27.36 20.60
N LEU A 259 -25.73 -27.85 19.39
CA LEU A 259 -24.78 -27.22 18.45
C LEU A 259 -25.53 -26.47 17.35
N GLY A 260 -25.32 -25.16 17.25
CA GLY A 260 -26.01 -24.29 16.29
C GLY A 260 -25.72 -24.62 14.81
N GLN A 261 -24.64 -25.35 14.53
CA GLN A 261 -24.30 -25.84 13.19
C GLN A 261 -25.02 -27.13 12.78
N ARG A 262 -25.64 -27.86 13.72
CA ARG A 262 -26.26 -29.17 13.47
C ARG A 262 -27.77 -29.05 13.32
N GLU A 263 -28.31 -29.44 12.17
CA GLU A 263 -29.75 -29.29 11.88
C GLU A 263 -30.65 -29.98 12.91
N SER A 264 -30.32 -31.20 13.32
CA SER A 264 -31.08 -31.94 14.35
C SER A 264 -31.10 -31.26 15.72
N ASP A 265 -30.09 -30.45 16.03
CA ASP A 265 -30.03 -29.71 17.30
C ASP A 265 -30.81 -28.39 17.22
N ARG A 266 -30.98 -27.82 16.02
CA ARG A 266 -31.83 -26.65 15.78
C ARG A 266 -33.31 -26.98 15.99
N GLU A 267 -33.77 -28.11 15.48
CA GLU A 267 -35.15 -28.59 15.70
C GLU A 267 -35.43 -28.86 17.17
N LYS A 268 -34.46 -29.46 17.89
CA LYS A 268 -34.55 -29.67 19.34
C LYS A 268 -34.61 -28.36 20.11
N LEU A 269 -33.77 -27.38 19.73
CA LEU A 269 -33.80 -26.04 20.32
C LEU A 269 -35.20 -25.43 20.15
N ASP A 270 -35.77 -25.50 18.94
CA ASP A 270 -37.09 -24.97 18.66
C ASP A 270 -38.20 -25.63 19.51
N ALA A 271 -38.09 -26.94 19.77
CA ALA A 271 -39.01 -27.67 20.64
C ALA A 271 -38.86 -27.28 22.12
N ARG A 272 -37.63 -27.15 22.64
CA ARG A 272 -37.36 -26.75 24.04
C ARG A 272 -37.81 -25.33 24.34
N LEU A 273 -37.57 -24.41 23.42
CA LEU A 273 -38.00 -23.02 23.58
C LEU A 273 -39.53 -22.88 23.60
N SER A 274 -40.27 -23.80 22.96
CA SER A 274 -41.74 -23.81 22.96
C SER A 274 -42.35 -24.55 24.15
N ALA A 275 -41.74 -25.67 24.57
CA ALA A 275 -42.29 -26.54 25.62
C ALA A 275 -41.81 -26.16 27.04
N GLY A 276 -40.77 -25.34 27.15
CA GLY A 276 -40.05 -25.09 28.40
C GLY A 276 -39.01 -26.18 28.70
N PHE A 277 -38.09 -25.87 29.61
CA PHE A 277 -37.04 -26.78 30.05
C PHE A 277 -36.62 -26.46 31.50
N CYS A 278 -36.05 -27.44 32.18
CA CYS A 278 -35.40 -27.28 33.48
C CYS A 278 -33.90 -27.62 33.32
N GLY A 279 -33.06 -27.09 34.21
CA GLY A 279 -31.61 -27.25 34.18
C GLY A 279 -30.90 -26.28 33.24
N HIS A 280 -29.70 -26.69 32.81
CA HIS A 280 -28.86 -25.91 31.91
C HIS A 280 -29.12 -26.25 30.44
N LEU A 281 -29.57 -25.28 29.67
CA LEU A 281 -29.60 -25.36 28.21
C LEU A 281 -28.37 -24.63 27.65
N ILE A 282 -27.41 -25.39 27.10
CA ILE A 282 -26.19 -24.84 26.51
C ILE A 282 -26.32 -24.83 24.99
N ILE A 283 -26.15 -23.65 24.39
CA ILE A 283 -26.20 -23.46 22.95
C ILE A 283 -24.81 -23.04 22.49
N ASP A 284 -24.12 -23.97 21.84
CA ASP A 284 -22.78 -23.74 21.28
C ASP A 284 -22.88 -23.32 19.80
N ASP A 285 -21.86 -22.63 19.29
CA ASP A 285 -21.88 -22.01 17.96
C ASP A 285 -23.13 -21.13 17.69
N PHE A 286 -23.58 -20.36 18.69
CA PHE A 286 -24.80 -19.56 18.59
C PHE A 286 -24.83 -18.58 17.39
N HIS A 287 -23.65 -18.06 17.02
CA HIS A 287 -23.44 -17.20 15.85
C HIS A 287 -23.79 -17.88 14.50
N ARG A 288 -23.93 -19.22 14.46
CA ARG A 288 -24.31 -20.01 13.28
C ARG A 288 -25.82 -20.25 13.16
N LEU A 289 -26.61 -19.84 14.16
CA LEU A 289 -28.08 -19.87 14.09
C LEU A 289 -28.60 -18.75 13.18
N ASP A 290 -29.78 -18.97 12.58
CA ASP A 290 -30.48 -17.89 11.86
C ASP A 290 -31.05 -16.84 12.82
N ARG A 291 -31.39 -15.67 12.27
CA ARG A 291 -31.90 -14.54 13.08
C ARG A 291 -33.20 -14.86 13.82
N ALA A 292 -34.08 -15.68 13.23
CA ALA A 292 -35.36 -16.00 13.85
C ALA A 292 -35.14 -16.82 15.14
N ARG A 293 -34.22 -17.80 15.09
CA ARG A 293 -33.85 -18.62 16.25
C ARG A 293 -33.06 -17.84 17.28
N GLN A 294 -32.15 -16.96 16.87
CA GLN A 294 -31.42 -16.08 17.79
C GLN A 294 -32.38 -15.18 18.58
N ALA A 295 -33.39 -14.61 17.92
CA ALA A 295 -34.42 -13.80 18.58
C ALA A 295 -35.24 -14.62 19.59
N ARG A 296 -35.67 -15.85 19.22
CA ARG A 296 -36.41 -16.74 20.12
C ARG A 296 -35.61 -17.12 21.38
N VAL A 297 -34.30 -17.31 21.25
CA VAL A 297 -33.43 -17.60 22.40
C VAL A 297 -33.35 -16.38 23.32
N ALA A 298 -33.21 -15.18 22.75
CA ALA A 298 -33.20 -13.93 23.50
C ALA A 298 -34.53 -13.70 24.25
N ASP A 299 -35.67 -13.96 23.60
CA ASP A 299 -37.00 -13.91 24.22
C ASP A 299 -37.12 -14.90 25.38
N ALA A 300 -36.63 -16.13 25.22
CA ALA A 300 -36.63 -17.12 26.30
C ALA A 300 -35.75 -16.71 27.48
N MET A 301 -34.56 -16.13 27.23
CA MET A 301 -33.71 -15.57 28.28
C MET A 301 -34.42 -14.44 29.03
N LYS A 302 -35.17 -13.59 28.32
CA LYS A 302 -36.00 -12.52 28.92
C LYS A 302 -37.08 -13.10 29.83
N ILE A 303 -37.82 -14.09 29.35
CA ILE A 303 -38.89 -14.74 30.12
C ILE A 303 -38.34 -15.34 31.41
N ILE A 304 -37.25 -16.11 31.32
CA ILE A 304 -36.62 -16.77 32.49
C ILE A 304 -36.20 -15.74 33.55
N ALA A 305 -35.58 -14.64 33.12
CA ALA A 305 -35.14 -13.56 34.01
C ALA A 305 -36.32 -12.81 34.65
N ASP A 306 -37.39 -12.53 33.89
CA ASP A 306 -38.56 -11.77 34.38
C ASP A 306 -39.45 -12.61 35.32
N THR A 307 -39.48 -13.92 35.12
CA THR A 307 -40.27 -14.84 35.95
C THR A 307 -39.52 -15.37 37.19
N ASP A 308 -38.25 -14.96 37.41
CA ASP A 308 -37.33 -15.53 38.43
C ASP A 308 -37.35 -17.07 38.43
N ALA A 309 -37.28 -17.67 37.23
CA ALA A 309 -37.35 -19.12 37.05
C ALA A 309 -36.03 -19.78 37.49
N ARG A 310 -35.90 -20.04 38.80
CA ARG A 310 -34.68 -20.57 39.44
C ARG A 310 -34.35 -22.02 39.10
N ASP A 311 -35.15 -22.67 38.28
CA ASP A 311 -34.94 -24.03 37.79
C ASP A 311 -34.42 -24.08 36.34
N ALA A 312 -34.36 -22.95 35.62
CA ALA A 312 -33.90 -22.90 34.23
C ALA A 312 -32.74 -21.92 34.03
N LYS A 313 -31.76 -22.28 33.18
CA LYS A 313 -30.67 -21.40 32.76
C LYS A 313 -30.28 -21.63 31.31
N ILE A 314 -30.18 -20.55 30.54
CA ILE A 314 -29.63 -20.59 29.17
C ILE A 314 -28.18 -20.09 29.22
N THR A 315 -27.27 -20.91 28.70
CA THR A 315 -25.87 -20.54 28.47
C THR A 315 -25.60 -20.51 26.97
N VAL A 316 -25.27 -19.34 26.45
CA VAL A 316 -24.95 -19.14 25.03
C VAL A 316 -23.44 -19.09 24.86
N ILE A 317 -22.89 -19.86 23.92
CA ILE A 317 -21.46 -19.85 23.57
C ILE A 317 -21.31 -19.36 22.13
N GLY A 318 -20.46 -18.36 21.91
CA GLY A 318 -20.26 -17.79 20.58
C GLY A 318 -19.01 -16.92 20.44
N ILE A 319 -18.92 -16.19 19.32
CA ILE A 319 -17.80 -15.32 18.96
C ILE A 319 -18.13 -13.86 19.27
N ASN A 320 -17.16 -13.05 19.67
CA ASN A 320 -17.40 -11.64 20.01
C ASN A 320 -17.95 -10.83 18.83
N PRO A 321 -18.91 -9.91 19.03
CA PRO A 321 -19.74 -9.75 20.22
C PRO A 321 -21.10 -10.46 20.05
N VAL A 322 -21.27 -11.63 20.70
CA VAL A 322 -22.59 -12.30 20.77
C VAL A 322 -23.49 -11.57 21.75
N GLY A 323 -22.92 -11.00 22.82
CA GLY A 323 -23.67 -10.19 23.79
C GLY A 323 -24.39 -9.01 23.13
N GLU A 324 -23.70 -8.26 22.26
CA GLU A 324 -24.31 -7.14 21.53
C GLU A 324 -25.31 -7.59 20.47
N SER A 325 -25.11 -8.77 19.87
CA SER A 325 -26.09 -9.36 18.93
C SER A 325 -27.39 -9.72 19.65
N LEU A 326 -27.31 -10.19 20.90
CA LEU A 326 -28.46 -10.44 21.76
C LEU A 326 -29.13 -9.13 22.21
N VAL A 327 -28.35 -8.10 22.58
CA VAL A 327 -28.86 -6.78 23.02
C VAL A 327 -29.46 -5.97 21.87
N SER A 328 -28.90 -6.05 20.66
CA SER A 328 -29.43 -5.35 19.49
C SER A 328 -30.71 -5.99 18.95
N ALA A 329 -30.91 -7.30 19.15
CA ALA A 329 -32.16 -7.97 18.83
C ALA A 329 -33.32 -7.48 19.72
N LEU A 330 -33.04 -7.05 20.96
CA LEU A 330 -34.02 -6.58 21.93
C LEU A 330 -33.38 -5.53 22.86
N SER A 331 -33.73 -4.25 22.70
CA SER A 331 -33.18 -3.09 23.44
C SER A 331 -33.42 -3.09 24.97
N ASP A 332 -33.94 -4.20 25.52
CA ASP A 332 -34.56 -4.32 26.84
C ASP A 332 -33.88 -5.38 27.72
N LEU A 333 -32.73 -5.93 27.28
CA LEU A 333 -31.99 -7.02 27.94
C LEU A 333 -30.85 -6.56 28.89
N THR A 334 -30.61 -5.25 29.00
CA THR A 334 -29.53 -4.68 29.82
C THR A 334 -29.71 -5.08 31.29
N GLY A 335 -28.78 -5.88 31.83
CA GLY A 335 -28.81 -6.37 33.22
C GLY A 335 -29.49 -7.73 33.46
N ARG A 336 -29.99 -8.42 32.41
CA ARG A 336 -30.72 -9.70 32.54
C ARG A 336 -29.89 -10.95 32.22
N PHE A 337 -28.67 -10.76 31.74
CA PHE A 337 -27.70 -11.82 31.52
C PHE A 337 -26.29 -11.30 31.86
N GLU A 338 -25.39 -12.23 32.17
CA GLU A 338 -23.98 -11.93 32.40
C GLU A 338 -23.15 -12.39 31.20
N SER A 339 -22.18 -11.58 30.79
CA SER A 339 -21.23 -11.96 29.74
C SER A 339 -19.84 -12.26 30.32
N ILE A 340 -19.23 -13.34 29.83
CA ILE A 340 -17.85 -13.71 30.10
C ILE A 340 -17.11 -13.76 28.77
N ALA A 341 -16.26 -12.77 28.56
CA ALA A 341 -15.34 -12.75 27.44
C ALA A 341 -14.13 -13.67 27.72
N MET A 342 -13.99 -14.69 26.89
CA MET A 342 -12.85 -15.59 26.80
C MET A 342 -11.82 -14.94 25.88
N GLY A 343 -10.71 -14.52 26.47
CA GLY A 343 -9.68 -13.75 25.76
C GLY A 343 -8.27 -14.00 26.29
N MET A 344 -7.40 -13.03 26.04
CA MET A 344 -5.98 -13.05 26.41
C MET A 344 -5.81 -13.37 27.90
N GLN A 345 -4.97 -14.35 28.18
CA GLN A 345 -4.59 -14.70 29.54
C GLN A 345 -3.52 -13.71 30.04
N PRO A 346 -3.52 -13.40 31.34
CA PRO A 346 -2.57 -12.46 31.87
C PRO A 346 -1.15 -13.08 31.83
N PRO A 347 -0.08 -12.25 31.71
CA PRO A 347 1.27 -12.74 31.46
C PRO A 347 1.77 -13.77 32.48
N GLU A 348 1.31 -13.69 33.73
CA GLU A 348 1.72 -14.61 34.80
C GLU A 348 1.19 -16.04 34.55
N LYS A 349 0.03 -16.18 33.90
CA LYS A 349 -0.52 -17.48 33.51
C LYS A 349 0.28 -18.10 32.36
N ILE A 350 0.74 -17.28 31.42
CA ILE A 350 1.62 -17.73 30.34
C ILE A 350 3.00 -18.12 30.89
N ASP A 351 3.58 -17.32 31.78
CA ASP A 351 4.83 -17.66 32.48
C ASP A 351 4.70 -18.99 33.23
N ALA A 352 3.58 -19.21 33.94
CA ALA A 352 3.32 -20.47 34.62
C ALA A 352 3.30 -21.68 33.66
N LEU A 353 2.76 -21.51 32.44
CA LEU A 353 2.76 -22.55 31.42
C LEU A 353 4.18 -22.87 30.96
N VAL A 354 4.97 -21.83 30.68
CA VAL A 354 6.36 -21.98 30.21
C VAL A 354 7.21 -22.64 31.30
N ARG A 355 7.08 -22.21 32.56
CA ARG A 355 7.81 -22.80 33.70
C ARG A 355 7.51 -24.28 33.91
N LYS A 356 6.23 -24.68 33.84
CA LYS A 356 5.84 -26.10 33.90
C LYS A 356 6.51 -26.91 32.79
N GLY A 357 6.63 -26.31 31.61
CA GLY A 357 7.31 -26.90 30.47
C GLY A 357 8.83 -27.00 30.68
N GLU A 358 9.47 -25.94 31.17
CA GLU A 358 10.89 -25.90 31.54
C GLU A 358 11.23 -27.01 32.55
N GLU A 359 10.41 -27.14 33.59
CA GLU A 359 10.57 -28.17 34.63
C GLU A 359 10.40 -29.59 34.05
N ALA A 360 9.36 -29.83 33.25
CA ALA A 360 9.09 -31.16 32.68
C ALA A 360 10.09 -31.57 31.59
N ALA A 361 10.61 -30.61 30.82
CA ALA A 361 11.61 -30.84 29.80
C ALA A 361 13.05 -30.81 30.34
N ASN A 362 13.24 -30.39 31.59
CA ASN A 362 14.56 -30.15 32.19
C ASN A 362 15.41 -29.16 31.38
N ILE A 363 14.79 -28.05 30.97
CA ILE A 363 15.40 -27.00 30.16
C ILE A 363 15.16 -25.62 30.79
N ALA A 364 15.91 -24.62 30.37
CA ALA A 364 15.66 -23.22 30.72
C ALA A 364 15.68 -22.36 29.45
N PHE A 365 14.59 -21.63 29.17
CA PHE A 365 14.55 -20.69 28.06
C PHE A 365 15.22 -19.38 28.48
N LEU A 366 16.36 -19.05 27.86
CA LEU A 366 17.07 -17.81 28.17
C LEU A 366 16.24 -16.56 27.80
N GLN A 367 15.40 -16.66 26.78
CA GLN A 367 14.54 -15.58 26.27
C GLN A 367 13.06 -15.77 26.68
N ARG A 368 12.80 -16.37 27.86
CA ARG A 368 11.43 -16.68 28.35
C ARG A 368 10.48 -15.48 28.30
N ALA A 369 10.94 -14.30 28.70
CA ALA A 369 10.13 -13.08 28.71
C ALA A 369 9.59 -12.74 27.30
N GLU A 370 10.39 -12.96 26.26
CA GLU A 370 10.01 -12.67 24.87
C GLU A 370 8.91 -13.62 24.39
N PHE A 371 8.97 -14.91 24.74
CA PHE A 371 7.91 -15.87 24.43
C PHE A 371 6.58 -15.55 25.12
N ILE A 372 6.64 -15.06 26.37
CA ILE A 372 5.44 -14.64 27.11
C ILE A 372 4.76 -13.45 26.40
N VAL A 373 5.55 -12.44 26.02
CA VAL A 373 5.04 -11.26 25.31
C VAL A 373 4.49 -11.65 23.93
N ALA A 374 5.20 -12.48 23.17
CA ALA A 374 4.81 -12.90 21.83
C ALA A 374 3.55 -13.77 21.81
N ALA A 375 3.35 -14.60 22.84
CA ALA A 375 2.14 -15.39 22.98
C ALA A 375 0.89 -14.53 23.16
N ALA A 376 1.04 -13.28 23.64
CA ALA A 376 -0.04 -12.32 23.85
C ALA A 376 -1.26 -12.94 24.52
N GLY A 377 -1.02 -13.70 25.60
CA GLY A 377 -2.08 -14.36 26.38
C GLY A 377 -2.69 -15.62 25.74
N SER A 378 -2.17 -16.12 24.62
CA SER A 378 -2.60 -17.39 24.02
C SER A 378 -1.76 -18.55 24.55
N PHE A 379 -2.38 -19.46 25.32
CA PHE A 379 -1.73 -20.69 25.77
C PHE A 379 -1.26 -21.56 24.60
N PHE A 380 -2.04 -21.62 23.52
CA PHE A 380 -1.69 -22.40 22.33
C PHE A 380 -0.42 -21.87 21.66
N THR A 381 -0.36 -20.55 21.46
CA THR A 381 0.80 -19.88 20.85
C THR A 381 2.03 -20.06 21.73
N ALA A 382 1.89 -19.91 23.05
CA ALA A 382 2.99 -20.15 23.99
C ALA A 382 3.55 -21.58 23.86
N GLN A 383 2.68 -22.60 23.80
CA GLN A 383 3.12 -23.99 23.59
C GLN A 383 3.82 -24.17 22.25
N GLN A 384 3.30 -23.59 21.17
CA GLN A 384 3.93 -23.71 19.85
C GLN A 384 5.31 -23.05 19.81
N LEU A 385 5.48 -21.88 20.44
CA LEU A 385 6.77 -21.19 20.54
C LEU A 385 7.79 -22.02 21.33
N CYS A 386 7.40 -22.53 22.50
CA CYS A 386 8.26 -23.38 23.32
C CYS A 386 8.65 -24.68 22.62
N TYR A 387 7.71 -25.31 21.91
CA TYR A 387 7.96 -26.51 21.12
C TYR A 387 9.01 -26.27 20.03
N GLU A 388 8.83 -25.23 19.20
CA GLU A 388 9.76 -24.89 18.12
C GLU A 388 11.13 -24.44 18.64
N ALA A 389 11.17 -23.71 19.75
CA ALA A 389 12.42 -23.31 20.39
C ALA A 389 13.22 -24.54 20.88
N ALA A 390 12.56 -25.48 21.55
CA ALA A 390 13.20 -26.71 22.00
C ALA A 390 13.74 -27.55 20.84
N LEU A 391 12.95 -27.74 19.77
CA LEU A 391 13.39 -28.48 18.59
C LEU A 391 14.58 -27.83 17.89
N LYS A 392 14.62 -26.49 17.77
CA LYS A 392 15.76 -25.78 17.17
C LYS A 392 17.04 -25.91 17.98
N SER A 393 16.95 -26.07 19.29
CA SER A 393 18.08 -26.42 20.15
C SER A 393 18.46 -27.90 20.09
N GLY A 394 17.83 -28.70 19.23
CA GLY A 394 18.08 -30.15 19.13
C GLY A 394 17.49 -30.95 20.29
N ILE A 395 16.55 -30.38 21.04
CA ILE A 395 15.91 -31.01 22.19
C ILE A 395 14.59 -31.61 21.72
N GLU A 396 14.59 -32.93 21.51
CA GLU A 396 13.39 -33.66 21.07
C GLU A 396 12.65 -34.35 22.23
N ARG A 397 13.33 -34.53 23.37
CA ARG A 397 12.83 -35.19 24.58
C ARG A 397 13.38 -34.48 25.83
N THR A 398 12.85 -34.79 27.01
CA THR A 398 13.35 -34.30 28.31
C THR A 398 14.88 -34.43 28.36
N ALA A 399 15.56 -33.31 28.61
CA ALA A 399 17.01 -33.24 28.61
C ALA A 399 17.60 -34.01 29.82
N PRO A 400 18.69 -34.76 29.64
CA PRO A 400 19.29 -35.56 30.71
C PRO A 400 19.93 -34.70 31.82
N GLN A 401 20.29 -33.46 31.48
CA GLN A 401 20.81 -32.44 32.38
C GLN A 401 20.13 -31.12 32.05
N LEU A 402 20.07 -30.21 33.02
CA LEU A 402 19.47 -28.90 32.81
C LEU A 402 20.18 -28.20 31.65
N THR A 403 19.45 -27.93 30.58
CA THR A 403 20.00 -27.41 29.33
C THR A 403 19.39 -26.04 29.01
N ASP A 404 20.25 -25.06 28.77
CA ASP A 404 19.81 -23.73 28.33
C ASP A 404 19.38 -23.78 26.85
N VAL A 405 18.19 -23.27 26.57
CA VAL A 405 17.67 -23.06 25.21
C VAL A 405 18.04 -21.65 24.79
N ASP A 406 19.15 -21.55 24.06
CA ASP A 406 19.67 -20.31 23.48
C ASP A 406 19.42 -20.29 21.96
N VAL A 407 18.19 -19.96 21.57
CA VAL A 407 17.79 -19.80 20.16
C VAL A 407 17.34 -18.36 19.98
N GLY A 408 17.69 -17.73 18.87
CA GLY A 408 17.18 -16.41 18.55
C GLY A 408 15.66 -16.40 18.49
N PHE A 409 15.01 -15.59 19.33
CA PHE A 409 13.56 -15.43 19.39
C PHE A 409 12.94 -15.23 18.00
N ARG A 410 13.56 -14.38 17.17
CA ARG A 410 13.10 -14.09 15.81
C ARG A 410 13.09 -15.31 14.89
N ASP A 411 14.06 -16.21 15.03
CA ASP A 411 14.14 -17.43 14.22
C ASP A 411 13.03 -18.43 14.56
N VAL A 412 12.61 -18.46 15.83
CA VAL A 412 11.46 -19.26 16.30
C VAL A 412 10.17 -18.70 15.71
N ILE A 413 9.97 -17.37 15.81
CA ILE A 413 8.80 -16.68 15.23
C ILE A 413 8.71 -16.92 13.72
N ASP A 414 9.81 -16.72 12.98
CA ASP A 414 9.83 -16.89 11.52
C ASP A 414 9.47 -18.33 11.10
N THR A 415 9.84 -19.32 11.91
CA THR A 415 9.49 -20.73 11.67
C THR A 415 8.00 -20.99 11.87
N VAL A 416 7.43 -20.49 12.98
CA VAL A 416 5.98 -20.57 13.23
C VAL A 416 5.21 -19.85 12.13
N ILE A 417 5.64 -18.65 11.73
CA ILE A 417 4.99 -17.87 10.67
C ILE A 417 5.05 -18.58 9.33
N LYS A 418 6.19 -19.17 8.96
CA LYS A 418 6.33 -19.93 7.71
C LYS A 418 5.36 -21.12 7.65
N THR A 419 5.15 -21.81 8.77
CA THR A 419 4.17 -22.90 8.86
C THR A 419 2.75 -22.38 8.66
N LEU A 420 2.40 -21.26 9.30
CA LEU A 420 1.07 -20.64 9.19
C LEU A 420 0.81 -19.97 7.83
N ASP A 421 1.85 -19.53 7.12
CA ASP A 421 1.78 -18.87 5.81
C ASP A 421 1.05 -19.75 4.77
N SER A 422 1.37 -21.05 4.75
CA SER A 422 0.76 -22.04 3.86
C SER A 422 -0.76 -22.13 4.01
N ARG A 423 -1.29 -21.80 5.20
CA ARG A 423 -2.71 -21.89 5.53
C ARG A 423 -3.45 -20.58 5.31
N TYR A 424 -2.85 -19.44 5.63
CA TYR A 424 -3.57 -18.16 5.68
C TYR A 424 -3.26 -17.21 4.52
N PHE A 425 -2.08 -17.28 3.92
CA PHE A 425 -1.61 -16.26 2.98
C PHE A 425 -2.54 -16.07 1.78
N SER A 426 -2.96 -17.17 1.13
CA SER A 426 -3.81 -17.12 -0.08
C SER A 426 -5.15 -16.43 0.18
N ALA A 427 -5.85 -16.84 1.24
CA ALA A 427 -7.15 -16.30 1.61
C ALA A 427 -7.06 -14.81 2.01
N LEU A 428 -6.07 -14.44 2.82
CA LEU A 428 -5.86 -13.05 3.23
C LEU A 428 -5.50 -12.15 2.05
N ARG A 429 -4.68 -12.63 1.10
CA ARG A 429 -4.37 -11.89 -0.13
C ARG A 429 -5.61 -11.67 -0.98
N ALA A 430 -6.44 -12.71 -1.14
CA ALA A 430 -7.69 -12.60 -1.89
C ALA A 430 -8.63 -11.55 -1.28
N PHE A 431 -8.75 -11.51 0.05
CA PHE A 431 -9.51 -10.49 0.75
C PHE A 431 -8.91 -9.09 0.58
N ALA A 432 -7.60 -8.93 0.78
CA ALA A 432 -6.91 -7.65 0.62
C ALA A 432 -7.08 -7.06 -0.79
N CYS A 433 -7.22 -7.90 -1.82
CA CYS A 433 -7.39 -7.48 -3.22
C CYS A 433 -8.85 -7.29 -3.66
N HIS A 434 -9.83 -7.44 -2.77
CA HIS A 434 -11.25 -7.50 -3.14
C HIS A 434 -11.89 -6.12 -3.43
N ASP A 435 -11.22 -5.02 -3.11
CA ASP A 435 -11.76 -3.67 -3.30
C ASP A 435 -12.04 -3.35 -4.79
N GLU A 436 -13.24 -2.83 -5.09
CA GLU A 436 -13.67 -2.46 -6.44
C GLU A 436 -12.80 -1.36 -7.09
N LYS A 437 -12.85 -1.24 -8.43
CA LYS A 437 -11.99 -0.36 -9.24
C LYS A 437 -12.35 1.13 -9.18
N VAL A 438 -12.33 1.76 -8.01
CA VAL A 438 -12.16 3.22 -7.86
C VAL A 438 -11.26 3.49 -6.66
N PRO A 439 -10.24 4.36 -6.77
CA PRO A 439 -9.39 4.72 -5.64
C PRO A 439 -10.20 5.30 -4.46
N PRO A 440 -9.75 5.05 -3.22
CA PRO A 440 -8.56 4.28 -2.88
C PRO A 440 -8.83 2.78 -2.81
N ARG A 441 -7.93 2.02 -3.42
CA ARG A 441 -7.77 0.59 -3.15
C ARG A 441 -7.04 0.42 -1.83
N GLY A 442 -7.47 -0.55 -1.03
CA GLY A 442 -6.78 -1.00 0.18
C GLY A 442 -7.56 -0.80 1.47
N ALA A 443 -8.87 -0.61 1.40
CA ALA A 443 -9.72 -0.59 2.58
C ALA A 443 -9.95 -2.01 3.14
N SER A 444 -9.99 -3.07 2.31
CA SER A 444 -9.91 -4.45 2.81
C SER A 444 -8.55 -4.76 3.45
N LEU A 445 -7.47 -4.21 2.90
CA LEU A 445 -6.11 -4.29 3.48
C LEU A 445 -6.03 -3.53 4.82
N ALA A 446 -6.65 -2.36 4.92
CA ALA A 446 -6.78 -1.57 6.16
C ALA A 446 -7.46 -2.35 7.28
N LEU A 447 -8.53 -3.09 6.95
CA LEU A 447 -9.23 -3.94 7.93
C LEU A 447 -8.34 -5.07 8.45
N LEU A 448 -7.58 -5.75 7.58
CA LEU A 448 -6.62 -6.78 8.03
C LEU A 448 -5.55 -6.20 8.95
N TRP A 449 -5.08 -4.99 8.64
CA TRP A 449 -4.08 -4.32 9.46
C TRP A 449 -4.65 -3.92 10.82
N LEU A 450 -5.85 -3.35 10.87
CA LEU A 450 -6.51 -3.05 12.14
C LEU A 450 -6.76 -4.29 12.98
N LEU A 451 -7.16 -5.40 12.36
CA LEU A 451 -7.32 -6.68 13.04
C LEU A 451 -6.01 -7.20 13.65
N SER A 452 -4.86 -6.90 13.02
CA SER A 452 -3.55 -7.23 13.59
C SER A 452 -3.21 -6.41 14.83
N GLN A 453 -3.67 -5.16 14.89
CA GLN A 453 -3.43 -4.27 16.03
C GLN A 453 -4.42 -4.48 17.18
N SER A 454 -5.55 -5.13 16.90
CA SER A 454 -6.56 -5.43 17.92
C SER A 454 -6.03 -6.43 18.95
N SER A 455 -6.03 -6.03 20.22
CA SER A 455 -5.76 -6.88 21.37
C SER A 455 -6.86 -7.94 21.57
N GLU A 456 -8.11 -7.59 21.26
CA GLU A 456 -9.30 -8.41 21.43
C GLU A 456 -9.70 -9.21 20.18
N GLY A 457 -8.93 -9.09 19.10
CA GLY A 457 -9.13 -9.84 17.86
C GLY A 457 -10.37 -9.42 17.05
N HIS A 458 -10.95 -8.26 17.33
CA HIS A 458 -12.07 -7.69 16.58
C HIS A 458 -11.94 -6.17 16.41
N VAL A 459 -12.68 -5.62 15.46
CA VAL A 459 -12.65 -4.21 15.08
C VAL A 459 -14.08 -3.77 14.76
N ALA A 460 -14.57 -2.74 15.44
CA ALA A 460 -15.84 -2.09 15.12
C ALA A 460 -15.65 -1.16 13.92
N LEU A 461 -16.44 -1.34 12.85
CA LEU A 461 -16.33 -0.59 11.60
C LEU A 461 -16.64 0.90 11.75
N ASP A 462 -17.37 1.30 12.80
CA ASP A 462 -17.58 2.70 13.15
C ASP A 462 -16.29 3.36 13.66
N ASP A 463 -15.49 2.64 14.44
CA ASP A 463 -14.20 3.13 14.94
C ASP A 463 -13.14 3.22 13.83
N VAL A 464 -13.29 2.39 12.79
CA VAL A 464 -12.37 2.36 11.64
C VAL A 464 -12.34 3.69 10.89
N HIS A 465 -13.44 4.45 10.92
CA HIS A 465 -13.49 5.79 10.33
C HIS A 465 -12.56 6.78 11.03
N TYR A 466 -12.36 6.65 12.34
CA TYR A 466 -11.55 7.59 13.13
C TYR A 466 -10.06 7.25 13.11
N ARG A 467 -9.71 5.99 12.86
CA ARG A 467 -8.32 5.46 12.83
C ARG A 467 -7.51 5.89 11.60
N PHE A 468 -8.17 6.27 10.51
CA PHE A 468 -7.50 6.70 9.27
C PHE A 468 -7.80 8.17 8.99
N ALA A 469 -6.78 9.02 9.00
CA ALA A 469 -6.94 10.45 8.72
C ALA A 469 -7.35 10.72 7.26
N ASP A 470 -6.98 9.83 6.32
CA ASP A 470 -7.24 9.97 4.89
C ASP A 470 -8.76 9.94 4.57
N PRO A 471 -9.36 11.03 4.06
CA PRO A 471 -10.77 11.08 3.66
C PRO A 471 -11.17 10.04 2.62
N ASP A 472 -10.26 9.65 1.75
CA ASP A 472 -10.51 8.73 0.64
C ASP A 472 -10.64 7.31 1.21
N VAL A 473 -9.73 6.94 2.13
CA VAL A 473 -9.75 5.64 2.81
C VAL A 473 -10.98 5.54 3.70
N ARG A 474 -11.32 6.63 4.40
CA ARG A 474 -12.57 6.74 5.16
C ARG A 474 -13.81 6.54 4.30
N SER A 475 -13.82 7.11 3.09
CA SER A 475 -14.92 6.95 2.13
C SER A 475 -15.00 5.51 1.58
N ALA A 476 -13.87 4.89 1.28
CA ALA A 476 -13.81 3.49 0.86
C ALA A 476 -14.26 2.53 1.96
N LEU A 477 -13.86 2.78 3.22
CA LEU A 477 -14.30 2.02 4.38
C LEU A 477 -15.82 2.16 4.61
N ALA A 478 -16.38 3.35 4.39
CA ALA A 478 -17.83 3.57 4.44
C ALA A 478 -18.59 2.83 3.31
N LEU A 479 -18.04 2.79 2.09
CA LEU A 479 -18.58 1.99 0.99
C LEU A 479 -18.53 0.49 1.29
N LEU A 480 -17.41 0.00 1.85
CA LEU A 480 -17.25 -1.39 2.30
C LEU A 480 -18.31 -1.80 3.33
N LYS A 481 -18.56 -0.94 4.33
CA LYS A 481 -19.57 -1.15 5.37
C LYS A 481 -20.99 -1.22 4.81
N SER A 482 -21.33 -0.37 3.84
CA SER A 482 -22.72 -0.16 3.40
C SER A 482 -23.24 -1.17 2.37
N SER A 483 -22.38 -1.84 1.59
CA SER A 483 -22.88 -2.72 0.50
C SER A 483 -21.95 -3.85 0.04
N TYR A 484 -20.66 -3.86 0.42
CA TYR A 484 -19.68 -4.77 -0.17
C TYR A 484 -19.23 -5.91 0.75
N LEU A 485 -19.05 -5.70 2.07
CA LEU A 485 -18.49 -6.73 2.94
C LEU A 485 -19.28 -8.05 2.91
N SER A 486 -20.62 -7.98 3.01
CA SER A 486 -21.47 -9.18 2.94
C SER A 486 -21.29 -9.95 1.63
N ARG A 487 -21.18 -9.25 0.49
CA ARG A 487 -20.91 -9.86 -0.82
C ARG A 487 -19.50 -10.45 -0.90
N CYS A 488 -18.50 -9.81 -0.28
CA CYS A 488 -17.13 -10.33 -0.21
C CYS A 488 -17.09 -11.71 0.46
N PHE A 489 -17.77 -11.83 1.60
CA PHE A 489 -17.86 -13.09 2.34
C PHE A 489 -18.67 -14.15 1.57
N GLU A 490 -19.71 -13.76 0.82
CA GLU A 490 -20.46 -14.67 -0.06
C GLU A 490 -19.60 -15.17 -1.24
N ALA A 491 -18.81 -14.29 -1.86
CA ALA A 491 -17.96 -14.63 -3.02
C ALA A 491 -16.71 -15.44 -2.65
N ALA A 492 -16.28 -15.42 -1.38
CA ALA A 492 -15.10 -16.12 -0.90
C ALA A 492 -15.41 -16.98 0.35
N PRO A 493 -15.90 -18.22 0.16
CA PRO A 493 -16.28 -19.11 1.27
C PRO A 493 -15.13 -19.43 2.24
N GLU A 494 -13.89 -19.41 1.75
CA GLU A 494 -12.69 -19.65 2.57
C GLU A 494 -12.52 -18.61 3.68
N LEU A 495 -12.95 -17.36 3.45
CA LEU A 495 -12.89 -16.29 4.45
C LEU A 495 -13.84 -16.50 5.61
N LYS A 496 -14.99 -17.17 5.39
CA LYS A 496 -15.98 -17.49 6.45
C LYS A 496 -15.45 -18.46 7.52
N SER A 497 -14.27 -19.05 7.29
CA SER A 497 -13.56 -19.91 8.24
C SER A 497 -12.46 -19.18 9.01
N LEU A 498 -12.16 -17.94 8.65
CA LEU A 498 -11.04 -17.15 9.16
C LEU A 498 -11.50 -15.86 9.85
N LEU A 499 -12.48 -15.18 9.25
CA LEU A 499 -13.03 -13.92 9.72
C LEU A 499 -14.55 -14.04 9.80
N TYR A 500 -15.15 -13.41 10.81
CA TYR A 500 -16.58 -13.27 10.97
C TYR A 500 -16.97 -11.80 10.86
N TYR A 501 -18.03 -11.49 10.13
CA TYR A 501 -18.58 -10.16 9.99
C TYR A 501 -20.03 -10.14 10.45
N ASN A 502 -20.32 -9.27 11.42
CA ASN A 502 -21.67 -8.97 11.87
C ASN A 502 -22.16 -7.68 11.22
N SER A 503 -23.10 -7.80 10.27
CA SER A 503 -23.67 -6.65 9.57
C SER A 503 -24.59 -5.77 10.42
N THR A 504 -25.15 -6.30 11.52
CA THR A 504 -26.01 -5.54 12.43
C THR A 504 -25.19 -4.68 13.39
N ALA A 505 -24.19 -5.28 14.04
CA ALA A 505 -23.30 -4.59 14.98
C ALA A 505 -22.20 -3.80 14.25
N GLY A 506 -21.97 -4.08 12.97
CA GLY A 506 -20.89 -3.46 12.21
C GLY A 506 -19.51 -3.87 12.71
N VAL A 507 -19.33 -5.12 13.17
CA VAL A 507 -18.07 -5.61 13.75
C VAL A 507 -17.48 -6.73 12.90
N ILE A 508 -16.16 -6.69 12.66
CA ILE A 508 -15.39 -7.78 12.08
C ILE A 508 -14.46 -8.40 13.13
N SER A 509 -14.41 -9.72 13.21
CA SER A 509 -13.63 -10.46 14.22
C SER A 509 -12.84 -11.62 13.62
N ILE A 510 -11.66 -11.90 14.18
CA ILE A 510 -10.84 -13.08 13.87
C ILE A 510 -11.45 -14.31 14.55
N GLU A 511 -11.70 -15.37 13.79
CA GLU A 511 -12.19 -16.63 14.35
C GLU A 511 -11.05 -17.52 14.89
N ASP A 512 -9.86 -17.53 14.28
CA ASP A 512 -8.73 -18.37 14.69
C ASP A 512 -7.63 -17.56 15.44
N PRO A 513 -7.34 -17.81 16.72
CA PRO A 513 -6.27 -17.13 17.47
C PRO A 513 -4.89 -17.21 16.80
N ARG A 514 -4.62 -18.27 16.03
CA ARG A 514 -3.38 -18.41 15.26
C ARG A 514 -3.30 -17.42 14.11
N LEU A 515 -4.45 -17.01 13.56
CA LEU A 515 -4.51 -15.94 12.56
C LEU A 515 -4.15 -14.59 13.20
N ALA A 516 -4.60 -14.33 14.43
CA ALA A 516 -4.20 -13.11 15.15
C ALA A 516 -2.68 -13.04 15.37
N PHE A 517 -2.09 -14.17 15.81
CA PHE A 517 -0.64 -14.28 15.92
C PHE A 517 0.07 -14.09 14.56
N TYR A 518 -0.43 -14.75 13.51
CA TYR A 518 0.12 -14.62 12.16
C TYR A 518 0.11 -13.17 11.65
N LEU A 519 -1.02 -12.47 11.78
CA LEU A 519 -1.16 -11.07 11.35
C LEU A 519 -0.24 -10.11 12.12
N ARG A 520 0.03 -10.37 13.41
CA ARG A 520 0.91 -9.53 14.25
C ARG A 520 2.39 -9.67 13.89
N HIS A 521 2.82 -10.86 13.46
CA HIS A 521 4.23 -11.17 13.26
C HIS A 521 4.63 -11.37 11.79
N MET A 522 3.67 -11.40 10.85
CA MET A 522 3.98 -11.47 9.43
C MET A 522 4.72 -10.21 8.94
N SER A 523 5.47 -10.36 7.85
CA SER A 523 6.07 -9.23 7.15
C SER A 523 4.99 -8.43 6.41
N TRP A 524 4.43 -7.42 7.06
CA TRP A 524 3.50 -6.48 6.43
C TRP A 524 4.07 -5.83 5.15
N PRO A 525 5.33 -5.36 5.08
CA PRO A 525 5.88 -4.82 3.83
C PRO A 525 5.88 -5.85 2.69
N GLY A 526 6.26 -7.09 3.00
CA GLY A 526 6.23 -8.20 2.03
C GLY A 526 4.82 -8.57 1.60
N PHE A 527 3.87 -8.60 2.53
CA PHE A 527 2.46 -8.87 2.27
C PHE A 527 1.84 -7.77 1.38
N ILE A 528 2.00 -6.49 1.75
CA ILE A 528 1.53 -5.33 0.98
C ILE A 528 2.08 -5.38 -0.45
N LYS A 529 3.39 -5.62 -0.62
CA LYS A 529 4.01 -5.77 -1.94
C LYS A 529 3.33 -6.86 -2.79
N ARG A 530 3.06 -8.03 -2.19
CA ARG A 530 2.43 -9.17 -2.88
C ARG A 530 0.92 -9.00 -3.14
N THR A 531 0.27 -8.07 -2.46
CA THR A 531 -1.12 -7.67 -2.76
C THR A 531 -1.23 -6.66 -3.91
N GLY A 532 -0.11 -6.10 -4.39
CA GLY A 532 -0.10 -5.12 -5.48
C GLY A 532 -0.48 -3.69 -5.06
N HIS A 533 -0.60 -3.42 -3.75
CA HIS A 533 -0.84 -2.07 -3.21
C HIS A 533 0.47 -1.28 -3.23
N GLN A 534 0.65 -0.39 -4.22
CA GLN A 534 1.91 0.34 -4.43
C GLN A 534 2.07 1.61 -3.57
N ASN A 535 0.97 2.18 -3.06
CA ASN A 535 0.94 3.44 -2.32
C ASN A 535 0.51 3.26 -0.84
N VAL A 536 0.71 2.07 -0.31
CA VAL A 536 0.41 1.74 1.08
C VAL A 536 1.71 1.42 1.78
N ARG A 537 2.04 2.20 2.80
CA ARG A 537 3.22 1.97 3.64
C ARG A 537 2.76 1.72 5.06
N LEU A 538 3.57 1.01 5.83
CA LEU A 538 3.40 1.02 7.28
C LEU A 538 3.90 2.37 7.78
N GLY A 539 3.00 3.18 8.33
CA GLY A 539 3.38 4.26 9.22
C GLY A 539 3.59 3.73 10.64
N GLU A 540 3.94 4.62 11.55
CA GLU A 540 4.24 4.25 12.94
C GLU A 540 3.03 3.72 13.73
N GLU A 541 1.82 4.18 13.38
CA GLU A 541 0.58 3.77 14.09
C GLU A 541 -0.56 3.34 13.16
N THR A 542 -0.40 3.41 11.84
CA THR A 542 -1.43 2.96 10.89
C THR A 542 -0.85 2.67 9.51
N LEU A 543 -1.62 2.00 8.64
CA LEU A 543 -1.29 2.00 7.22
C LEU A 543 -1.44 3.42 6.70
N VAL A 544 -0.33 3.98 6.22
CA VAL A 544 -0.32 5.24 5.52
C VAL A 544 -0.63 4.93 4.08
N PHE A 545 -1.89 5.17 3.74
CA PHE A 545 -2.33 5.33 2.37
C PHE A 545 -1.85 6.71 1.96
N SER A 546 -0.69 6.77 1.33
CA SER A 546 -0.18 8.03 0.84
C SER A 546 -1.10 8.48 -0.29
N LYS A 547 -1.90 9.53 -0.06
CA LYS A 547 -2.25 10.44 -1.16
C LYS A 547 -0.95 10.81 -1.84
N ARG A 548 -0.93 10.82 -3.17
CA ARG A 548 0.21 11.41 -3.89
C ARG A 548 0.39 12.82 -3.36
N GLN A 549 1.33 13.01 -2.44
CA GLN A 549 1.86 14.31 -2.08
C GLN A 549 3.32 14.36 -2.53
N PRO A 550 3.71 15.44 -3.21
CA PRO A 550 4.85 15.45 -4.09
C PRO A 550 6.10 15.62 -3.24
N SER A 551 7.13 14.82 -3.53
CA SER A 551 8.44 14.90 -2.90
C SER A 551 8.95 16.34 -2.85
N GLU A 552 9.56 16.72 -1.72
CA GLU A 552 10.30 17.96 -1.50
C GLU A 552 11.56 18.02 -2.39
N ARG A 553 11.32 18.19 -3.67
CA ARG A 553 12.06 19.09 -4.55
C ARG A 553 11.05 20.14 -4.98
N PRO A 554 11.43 21.39 -5.26
CA PRO A 554 10.47 22.41 -5.67
C PRO A 554 9.55 21.83 -6.75
N GLN A 555 8.24 21.76 -6.45
CA GLN A 555 7.23 21.15 -7.32
C GLN A 555 7.21 21.90 -8.66
N ALA A 556 7.93 21.39 -9.64
CA ALA A 556 7.38 21.33 -10.97
C ALA A 556 6.24 20.30 -10.88
N ALA A 557 5.05 20.65 -11.38
CA ALA A 557 3.91 19.75 -11.54
C ALA A 557 4.37 18.31 -11.87
N GLN A 558 3.70 17.28 -11.33
CA GLN A 558 3.88 15.90 -11.82
C GLN A 558 3.74 15.96 -13.35
N ARG A 559 4.88 15.94 -14.04
CA ARG A 559 4.93 16.34 -15.43
C ARG A 559 4.46 15.12 -16.20
N VAL A 560 3.17 15.11 -16.50
CA VAL A 560 2.65 14.25 -17.55
C VAL A 560 3.41 14.66 -18.81
N VAL A 561 4.23 13.75 -19.31
CA VAL A 561 4.99 13.98 -20.53
C VAL A 561 4.07 13.64 -21.69
N HIS A 562 3.80 14.64 -22.53
CA HIS A 562 3.02 14.47 -23.75
C HIS A 562 3.94 14.03 -24.87
N VAL A 563 3.82 12.76 -25.26
CA VAL A 563 4.50 12.20 -26.42
C VAL A 563 3.47 12.10 -27.55
N LEU A 564 3.61 12.94 -28.57
CA LEU A 564 2.77 12.89 -29.76
C LEU A 564 3.37 11.86 -30.74
N HIS A 565 2.61 10.82 -31.08
CA HIS A 565 3.06 9.75 -31.97
C HIS A 565 2.28 9.82 -33.29
N LEU A 566 2.99 10.23 -34.35
CA LEU A 566 2.50 10.26 -35.71
C LEU A 566 3.26 9.24 -36.55
N SER A 567 2.56 8.65 -37.52
CA SER A 567 3.14 7.70 -38.46
C SER A 567 2.37 7.75 -39.78
N ASP A 568 3.03 7.38 -40.87
CA ASP A 568 2.39 7.20 -42.18
C ASP A 568 1.68 8.51 -42.58
N LEU A 569 2.46 9.60 -42.63
CA LEU A 569 1.98 10.94 -42.97
C LEU A 569 1.73 11.07 -44.47
N HIS A 570 2.54 10.41 -45.32
CA HIS A 570 2.38 10.37 -46.78
C HIS A 570 2.13 11.74 -47.43
N PHE A 571 2.98 12.72 -47.12
CA PHE A 571 2.89 14.01 -47.80
C PHE A 571 3.11 13.84 -49.30
N SER A 572 2.19 14.38 -50.09
CA SER A 572 2.24 14.42 -51.56
C SER A 572 2.21 15.86 -52.10
N GLN A 573 1.66 16.79 -51.31
CA GLN A 573 1.51 18.20 -51.69
C GLN A 573 1.79 19.12 -50.50
N VAL A 574 2.37 20.28 -50.79
CA VAL A 574 2.68 21.31 -49.77
C VAL A 574 1.41 21.86 -49.10
N SER A 575 0.29 21.91 -49.81
CA SER A 575 -1.01 22.37 -49.27
C SER A 575 -1.49 21.55 -48.06
N GLN A 576 -1.16 20.26 -48.01
CA GLN A 576 -1.55 19.36 -46.93
C GLN A 576 -0.94 19.79 -45.59
N ALA A 577 0.28 20.34 -45.61
CA ALA A 577 1.02 20.72 -44.40
C ALA A 577 0.25 21.70 -43.51
N HIS A 578 -0.37 22.73 -44.10
CA HIS A 578 -1.08 23.74 -43.32
C HIS A 578 -2.44 23.23 -42.82
N VAL A 579 -3.19 22.55 -43.68
CA VAL A 579 -4.52 22.01 -43.34
C VAL A 579 -4.40 21.00 -42.20
N TRP A 580 -3.49 20.03 -42.34
CA TRP A 580 -3.33 18.96 -41.35
C TRP A 580 -2.73 19.47 -40.03
N CYS A 581 -1.82 20.45 -40.08
CA CYS A 581 -1.30 21.07 -38.86
C CYS A 581 -2.42 21.78 -38.07
N SER A 582 -3.29 22.52 -38.77
CA SER A 582 -4.43 23.21 -38.16
C SER A 582 -5.37 22.23 -37.49
N GLN A 583 -5.80 21.18 -38.21
CA GLN A 583 -6.70 20.15 -37.68
C GLN A 583 -6.11 19.42 -36.48
N LEU A 584 -4.81 19.06 -36.55
CA LEU A 584 -4.14 18.37 -35.44
C LEU A 584 -3.99 19.27 -34.20
N THR A 585 -3.66 20.54 -34.39
CA THR A 585 -3.50 21.48 -33.27
C THR A 585 -4.85 21.78 -32.60
N GLU A 586 -5.93 21.86 -33.38
CA GLU A 586 -7.29 22.00 -32.85
C GLU A 586 -7.66 20.79 -31.98
N ASP A 587 -7.43 19.56 -32.48
CA ASP A 587 -7.72 18.34 -31.72
C ASP A 587 -6.87 18.19 -30.45
N LEU A 588 -5.59 18.55 -30.51
CA LEU A 588 -4.72 18.55 -29.34
C LEU A 588 -5.21 19.52 -28.26
N ARG A 589 -5.77 20.67 -28.64
CA ARG A 589 -6.40 21.61 -27.69
C ARG A 589 -7.68 21.05 -27.10
N GLU A 590 -8.51 20.32 -27.86
CA GLU A 590 -9.67 19.61 -27.30
C GLU A 590 -9.27 18.55 -26.27
N LEU A 591 -8.10 17.94 -26.46
CA LEU A 591 -7.50 17.04 -25.49
C LEU A 591 -6.82 17.76 -24.32
N GLU A 592 -6.95 19.08 -24.17
CA GLU A 592 -6.26 19.87 -23.14
C GLU A 592 -4.72 19.70 -23.21
N CYS A 593 -4.18 19.46 -24.40
CA CYS A 593 -2.75 19.36 -24.67
C CYS A 593 -2.26 20.70 -25.24
N GLU A 594 -1.78 21.60 -24.37
CA GLU A 594 -1.26 22.91 -24.79
C GLU A 594 0.20 22.85 -25.29
N ARG A 595 0.92 21.78 -24.94
CA ARG A 595 2.31 21.56 -25.37
C ARG A 595 2.59 20.08 -25.59
N VAL A 596 3.46 19.79 -26.55
CA VAL A 596 4.02 18.47 -26.80
C VAL A 596 5.45 18.45 -26.29
N ASP A 597 5.76 17.52 -25.39
CA ASP A 597 7.10 17.41 -24.81
C ASP A 597 8.06 16.62 -25.72
N VAL A 598 7.52 15.63 -26.45
CA VAL A 598 8.27 14.84 -27.45
C VAL A 598 7.38 14.54 -28.65
N LEU A 599 7.88 14.76 -29.86
CA LEU A 599 7.24 14.36 -31.11
C LEU A 599 7.95 13.11 -31.66
N VAL A 600 7.20 12.05 -31.91
CA VAL A 600 7.70 10.82 -32.52
C VAL A 600 7.06 10.65 -33.91
N LEU A 601 7.91 10.54 -34.92
CA LEU A 601 7.55 10.25 -36.30
C LEU A 601 8.09 8.86 -36.67
N SER A 602 7.23 7.84 -36.65
CA SER A 602 7.64 6.44 -36.83
C SER A 602 7.69 5.96 -38.29
N GLY A 603 8.07 6.83 -39.23
CA GLY A 603 8.25 6.50 -40.64
C GLY A 603 7.11 6.87 -41.58
N ASP A 604 7.37 6.73 -42.87
CA ASP A 604 6.53 7.09 -44.01
C ASP A 604 6.04 8.54 -43.97
N LEU A 605 7.02 9.45 -43.91
CA LEU A 605 6.76 10.89 -43.98
C LEU A 605 6.27 11.31 -45.37
N THR A 606 6.77 10.63 -46.39
CA THR A 606 6.57 10.94 -47.81
C THR A 606 5.92 9.78 -48.54
N GLN A 607 5.49 9.96 -49.80
CA GLN A 607 4.94 8.87 -50.61
C GLN A 607 6.01 8.21 -51.48
N ARG A 608 7.03 8.97 -51.90
CA ARG A 608 8.03 8.56 -52.90
C ARG A 608 9.45 9.05 -52.58
N ALA A 609 9.66 9.59 -51.38
CA ALA A 609 10.91 10.21 -50.97
C ALA A 609 11.36 11.38 -51.88
N ASP A 610 10.40 12.12 -52.46
CA ASP A 610 10.69 13.26 -53.32
C ASP A 610 11.02 14.51 -52.50
N ALA A 611 11.92 15.35 -53.01
CA ALA A 611 12.33 16.59 -52.31
C ALA A 611 11.16 17.53 -51.98
N LYS A 612 10.13 17.58 -52.85
CA LYS A 612 8.91 18.37 -52.62
C LYS A 612 8.03 17.81 -51.51
N GLU A 613 8.00 16.49 -51.35
CA GLU A 613 7.24 15.81 -50.30
C GLU A 613 7.91 16.03 -48.94
N PHE A 614 9.24 15.91 -48.88
CA PHE A 614 10.01 16.28 -47.68
C PHE A 614 9.90 17.77 -47.34
N GLN A 615 9.80 18.65 -48.35
CA GLN A 615 9.52 20.07 -48.11
C GLN A 615 8.14 20.28 -47.46
N ALA A 616 7.12 19.53 -47.90
CA ALA A 616 5.80 19.57 -47.26
C ALA A 616 5.87 19.07 -45.81
N ALA A 617 6.57 17.95 -45.55
CA ALA A 617 6.82 17.44 -44.21
C ALA A 617 7.55 18.48 -43.33
N GLN A 618 8.56 19.14 -43.86
CA GLN A 618 9.31 20.19 -43.15
C GLN A 618 8.41 21.37 -42.78
N LEU A 619 7.56 21.83 -43.71
CA LEU A 619 6.62 22.92 -43.46
C LEU A 619 5.59 22.54 -42.38
N PHE A 620 5.10 21.31 -42.42
CA PHE A 620 4.21 20.77 -41.39
C PHE A 620 4.89 20.77 -40.02
N LEU A 621 6.11 20.22 -39.92
CA LEU A 621 6.85 20.16 -38.66
C LEU A 621 7.19 21.55 -38.13
N LYS A 622 7.58 22.49 -38.99
CA LYS A 622 7.85 23.87 -38.59
C LYS A 622 6.59 24.54 -38.03
N ALA A 623 5.45 24.36 -38.68
CA ALA A 623 4.17 24.89 -38.21
C ALA A 623 3.76 24.25 -36.88
N LEU A 624 3.86 22.92 -36.76
CA LEU A 624 3.52 22.18 -35.55
C LEU A 624 4.45 22.52 -34.37
N SER A 625 5.76 22.62 -34.63
CA SER A 625 6.75 23.07 -33.65
C SER A 625 6.44 24.45 -33.09
N THR A 626 5.98 25.36 -33.96
CA THR A 626 5.56 26.71 -33.54
C THR A 626 4.28 26.64 -32.70
N ALA A 627 3.29 25.86 -33.14
CA ALA A 627 2.00 25.76 -32.47
C ALA A 627 2.07 25.05 -31.10
N MET A 628 2.93 24.04 -30.97
CA MET A 628 2.99 23.13 -29.80
C MET A 628 4.28 23.28 -28.97
N HIS A 629 5.11 24.28 -29.27
CA HIS A 629 6.35 24.61 -28.56
C HIS A 629 7.42 23.48 -28.60
N ILE A 630 7.60 22.86 -29.76
CA ILE A 630 8.51 21.71 -29.95
C ILE A 630 9.84 22.18 -30.55
N SER A 631 10.94 21.92 -29.85
CA SER A 631 12.30 22.16 -30.36
C SER A 631 12.85 20.98 -31.19
N PRO A 632 13.84 21.19 -32.07
CA PRO A 632 14.53 20.12 -32.82
C PRO A 632 14.99 18.92 -31.96
N GLN A 633 15.43 19.18 -30.73
CA GLN A 633 15.90 18.15 -29.81
C GLN A 633 14.77 17.27 -29.26
N GLN A 634 13.51 17.70 -29.41
CA GLN A 634 12.31 16.97 -28.97
C GLN A 634 11.67 16.12 -30.07
N VAL A 635 12.24 16.13 -31.29
CA VAL A 635 11.72 15.36 -32.42
C VAL A 635 12.51 14.05 -32.56
N VAL A 636 11.84 12.92 -32.50
CA VAL A 636 12.37 11.61 -32.85
C VAL A 636 11.79 11.21 -34.20
N VAL A 637 12.64 10.87 -35.16
CA VAL A 637 12.21 10.54 -36.51
C VAL A 637 13.01 9.37 -37.06
N VAL A 638 12.32 8.40 -37.63
CA VAL A 638 12.91 7.23 -38.31
C VAL A 638 12.30 7.13 -39.71
N PRO A 639 13.04 6.59 -40.70
CA PRO A 639 12.50 6.41 -42.05
C PRO A 639 11.60 5.17 -42.14
N GLY A 640 10.59 5.25 -43.01
CA GLY A 640 9.84 4.09 -43.50
C GLY A 640 10.24 3.71 -44.92
N ASN A 641 9.53 2.75 -45.52
CA ASN A 641 9.79 2.26 -46.88
C ASN A 641 9.44 3.28 -47.97
N HIS A 642 8.51 4.21 -47.72
CA HIS A 642 8.19 5.29 -48.65
C HIS A 642 9.15 6.48 -48.56
N ASP A 643 9.98 6.54 -47.51
CA ASP A 643 11.05 7.54 -47.34
C ASP A 643 12.36 7.14 -48.03
N VAL A 644 12.38 5.97 -48.68
CA VAL A 644 13.48 5.47 -49.50
C VAL A 644 13.29 5.87 -50.96
N SER A 645 14.27 6.54 -51.56
CA SER A 645 14.20 6.96 -52.97
C SER A 645 14.36 5.77 -53.92
N TRP A 646 13.26 5.35 -54.53
CA TRP A 646 13.27 4.28 -55.53
C TRP A 646 14.07 4.62 -56.79
N PRO A 647 14.06 5.87 -57.32
CA PRO A 647 14.92 6.22 -58.44
C PRO A 647 16.42 6.07 -58.14
N LEU A 648 16.88 6.55 -56.97
CA LEU A 648 18.27 6.39 -56.53
C LEU A 648 18.61 4.93 -56.26
N SER A 649 17.67 4.19 -55.66
CA SER A 649 17.78 2.75 -55.48
C SER A 649 17.91 2.02 -56.81
N LYS A 650 17.13 2.36 -57.84
CA LYS A 650 17.25 1.72 -59.16
C LYS A 650 18.57 2.09 -59.84
N ALA A 651 19.02 3.34 -59.68
CA ALA A 651 20.28 3.81 -60.25
C ALA A 651 21.53 3.14 -59.64
N SER A 652 21.42 2.51 -58.46
CA SER A 652 22.52 1.73 -57.87
C SER A 652 22.60 0.29 -58.38
N TYR A 653 21.81 -0.10 -59.37
CA TYR A 653 21.85 -1.42 -59.97
C TYR A 653 22.29 -1.32 -61.42
N THR A 654 23.30 -2.11 -61.80
CA THR A 654 23.86 -2.14 -63.15
C THR A 654 23.60 -3.49 -63.79
N LEU A 655 23.19 -3.49 -65.06
CA LEU A 655 22.89 -4.70 -65.81
C LEU A 655 24.18 -5.40 -66.27
N HIS A 656 24.30 -6.70 -65.99
CA HIS A 656 25.41 -7.56 -66.41
C HIS A 656 24.88 -8.89 -66.98
N ARG A 657 25.62 -9.50 -67.91
CA ARG A 657 25.37 -10.90 -68.27
C ARG A 657 25.99 -11.81 -67.22
N ARG A 658 25.30 -12.90 -66.87
CA ARG A 658 25.77 -13.84 -65.85
C ARG A 658 27.10 -14.49 -66.19
N ASP A 659 27.33 -14.79 -67.47
CA ASP A 659 28.56 -15.42 -67.95
C ASP A 659 29.79 -14.48 -67.88
N ASP A 660 29.56 -13.16 -67.78
CA ASP A 660 30.61 -12.15 -67.71
C ASP A 660 31.02 -11.83 -66.25
N LEU A 661 30.42 -12.49 -65.26
CA LEU A 661 30.63 -12.22 -63.83
C LEU A 661 31.50 -13.29 -63.17
N ASP A 662 32.69 -12.88 -62.72
CA ASP A 662 33.60 -13.71 -61.90
C ASP A 662 33.32 -13.60 -60.38
N VAL A 663 32.26 -12.89 -59.98
CA VAL A 663 31.90 -12.67 -58.58
C VAL A 663 30.70 -13.54 -58.15
N PRO A 664 30.72 -14.13 -56.94
CA PRO A 664 29.59 -14.89 -56.44
C PRO A 664 28.35 -13.99 -56.27
N LEU A 665 27.21 -14.47 -56.76
CA LEU A 665 25.92 -13.77 -56.64
C LEU A 665 25.33 -13.99 -55.24
N GLU A 666 25.51 -13.02 -54.36
CA GLU A 666 24.94 -13.05 -53.01
C GLU A 666 23.45 -12.70 -53.03
N GLU A 667 22.63 -13.55 -52.41
CA GLU A 667 21.18 -13.35 -52.37
C GLU A 667 20.83 -11.96 -51.80
N GLY A 668 20.03 -11.23 -52.57
CA GLY A 668 19.60 -9.88 -52.22
C GLY A 668 20.56 -8.74 -52.54
N ARG A 669 21.73 -9.04 -53.12
CA ARG A 669 22.64 -8.06 -53.73
C ARG A 669 22.57 -8.02 -55.26
N PHE A 670 21.65 -8.79 -55.84
CA PHE A 670 21.38 -8.77 -57.27
C PHE A 670 19.88 -9.00 -57.56
N ILE A 671 19.45 -8.65 -58.76
CA ILE A 671 18.12 -8.91 -59.30
C ILE A 671 18.29 -9.81 -60.54
N ALA A 672 17.59 -10.94 -60.60
CA ALA A 672 17.66 -11.83 -61.75
C ALA A 672 16.59 -11.48 -62.80
N HIS A 673 17.02 -11.32 -64.05
CA HIS A 673 16.16 -11.16 -65.22
C HIS A 673 16.28 -12.40 -66.10
N GLY A 674 15.67 -13.51 -65.65
CA GLY A 674 15.80 -14.81 -66.30
C GLY A 674 17.09 -15.55 -65.97
N GLN A 675 17.58 -16.38 -66.91
CA GLN A 675 18.77 -17.21 -66.70
C GLN A 675 20.08 -16.56 -67.15
N GLU A 676 20.03 -15.54 -67.99
CA GLU A 676 21.21 -14.99 -68.70
C GLU A 676 21.67 -13.63 -68.15
N VAL A 677 20.77 -12.84 -67.55
CA VAL A 677 21.04 -11.45 -67.17
C VAL A 677 20.70 -11.21 -65.71
N VAL A 678 21.55 -10.43 -65.04
CA VAL A 678 21.34 -9.96 -63.67
C VAL A 678 21.62 -8.47 -63.57
N GLU A 679 20.93 -7.79 -62.69
CA GLU A 679 21.35 -6.46 -62.24
C GLU A 679 22.12 -6.61 -60.92
N LEU A 680 23.38 -6.20 -60.89
CA LEU A 680 24.21 -6.19 -59.69
C LEU A 680 24.10 -4.87 -58.95
N ARG A 681 24.04 -4.93 -57.63
CA ARG A 681 23.99 -3.77 -56.75
C ARG A 681 25.39 -3.19 -56.52
N ASP A 682 25.54 -1.89 -56.75
CA ASP A 682 26.71 -1.13 -56.33
C ASP A 682 26.56 -0.78 -54.84
N GLU A 683 27.36 -1.44 -53.99
CA GLU A 683 27.33 -1.25 -52.54
C GLU A 683 27.77 0.16 -52.09
N ALA A 684 28.51 0.91 -52.91
CA ALA A 684 28.87 2.29 -52.60
C ALA A 684 27.74 3.27 -52.97
N ALA A 685 27.03 3.01 -54.07
CA ALA A 685 25.90 3.85 -54.50
C ALA A 685 24.59 3.51 -53.76
N TYR A 686 24.38 2.26 -53.35
CA TYR A 686 23.12 1.80 -52.79
C TYR A 686 22.66 2.58 -51.55
N PRO A 687 23.50 2.90 -50.53
CA PRO A 687 23.10 3.68 -49.36
C PRO A 687 22.51 5.06 -49.70
N ARG A 688 22.85 5.61 -50.87
CA ARG A 688 22.42 6.95 -51.31
C ARG A 688 20.91 7.07 -51.50
N ARG A 689 20.17 5.96 -51.58
CA ARG A 689 18.69 5.97 -51.61
C ARG A 689 18.05 6.67 -50.41
N LEU A 690 18.78 6.81 -49.30
CA LEU A 690 18.36 7.55 -48.10
C LEU A 690 18.86 9.01 -48.08
N GLU A 691 19.56 9.50 -49.11
CA GLU A 691 20.11 10.87 -49.14
C GLU A 691 19.04 11.94 -48.93
N THR A 692 17.87 11.78 -49.54
CA THR A 692 16.80 12.77 -49.42
C THR A 692 16.21 12.79 -48.00
N PHE A 693 16.04 11.63 -47.38
CA PHE A 693 15.67 11.52 -45.97
C PHE A 693 16.77 12.09 -45.06
N ALA A 694 18.04 11.81 -45.34
CA ALA A 694 19.16 12.30 -44.54
C ALA A 694 19.27 13.84 -44.58
N ALA A 695 19.06 14.44 -45.75
CA ALA A 695 19.00 15.88 -45.91
C ALA A 695 17.82 16.50 -45.14
N PHE A 696 16.65 15.85 -45.18
CA PHE A 696 15.50 16.27 -44.38
C PHE A 696 15.79 16.16 -42.87
N TYR A 697 16.38 15.05 -42.43
CA TYR A 697 16.75 14.81 -41.03
C TYR A 697 17.70 15.90 -40.53
N GLU A 698 18.73 16.24 -41.30
CA GLU A 698 19.69 17.28 -40.95
C GLU A 698 19.03 18.66 -40.82
N GLN A 699 18.08 18.99 -41.70
CA GLN A 699 17.32 20.24 -41.62
C GLN A 699 16.43 20.33 -40.38
N ILE A 700 15.88 19.21 -39.91
CA ILE A 700 14.99 19.18 -38.74
C ILE A 700 15.77 19.06 -37.42
N LYS A 701 16.82 18.25 -37.40
CA LYS A 701 17.58 17.90 -36.19
C LYS A 701 18.84 18.73 -35.99
N GLY A 702 19.38 19.32 -37.06
CA GLY A 702 20.67 20.01 -37.05
C GLY A 702 21.88 19.07 -36.95
N SER A 703 21.67 17.75 -37.08
CA SER A 703 22.72 16.73 -37.08
C SER A 703 22.60 15.83 -38.30
N THR A 704 23.72 15.37 -38.82
CA THR A 704 23.77 14.55 -40.03
C THR A 704 23.24 13.13 -39.75
N TYR A 705 22.34 12.65 -40.59
CA TYR A 705 21.91 11.25 -40.57
C TYR A 705 22.92 10.37 -41.31
N PRO A 706 23.45 9.30 -40.70
CA PRO A 706 24.45 8.45 -41.34
C PRO A 706 23.82 7.54 -42.41
N LEU A 707 24.47 7.46 -43.57
CA LEU A 707 24.07 6.51 -44.62
C LEU A 707 24.60 5.09 -44.37
N GLU A 708 25.66 4.96 -43.58
CA GLU A 708 26.22 3.66 -43.18
C GLU A 708 25.26 2.92 -42.23
N TYR A 709 24.88 1.70 -42.60
CA TYR A 709 23.85 0.92 -41.90
C TYR A 709 24.15 0.68 -40.41
N GLY A 710 25.40 0.33 -40.07
CA GLY A 710 25.85 0.13 -38.68
C GLY A 710 25.75 1.37 -37.79
N SER A 711 25.55 2.54 -38.40
CA SER A 711 25.46 3.84 -37.72
C SER A 711 24.04 4.42 -37.72
N GLN A 712 23.06 3.80 -38.38
CA GLN A 712 21.67 4.27 -38.52
C GLN A 712 20.84 4.12 -37.23
N ILE A 713 21.28 4.81 -36.18
CA ILE A 713 20.64 4.86 -34.86
C ILE A 713 20.48 6.31 -34.41
N ASP A 714 19.43 6.53 -33.64
CA ASP A 714 19.19 7.82 -32.99
C ASP A 714 18.87 7.59 -31.51
N VAL A 715 19.84 7.88 -30.63
CA VAL A 715 19.69 7.73 -29.18
C VAL A 715 19.46 9.11 -28.57
N GLN A 716 18.23 9.40 -28.17
CA GLN A 716 17.86 10.68 -27.58
C GLN A 716 17.54 10.52 -26.09
N ASP A 717 18.34 11.19 -25.24
CA ASP A 717 18.09 11.29 -23.80
C ASP A 717 17.24 12.53 -23.51
N PHE A 718 16.19 12.35 -22.72
CA PHE A 718 15.28 13.41 -22.28
C PHE A 718 15.31 13.52 -20.75
N PRO A 719 16.31 14.21 -20.17
CA PRO A 719 16.50 14.20 -18.73
C PRO A 719 15.35 14.77 -17.93
N ARG A 720 14.67 15.79 -18.46
CA ARG A 720 13.59 16.49 -17.77
C ARG A 720 12.28 15.71 -17.82
N GLU A 721 12.10 14.89 -18.84
CA GLU A 721 10.94 14.03 -19.08
C GLU A 721 11.16 12.61 -18.54
N ASN A 722 12.38 12.30 -18.08
CA ASN A 722 12.81 10.97 -17.66
C ASN A 722 12.64 9.88 -18.73
N LEU A 723 12.79 10.25 -20.00
CA LEU A 723 12.68 9.33 -21.14
C LEU A 723 14.04 9.09 -21.79
N LEU A 724 14.19 7.91 -22.37
CA LEU A 724 15.23 7.59 -23.34
C LEU A 724 14.55 6.98 -24.55
N ILE A 725 14.73 7.58 -25.72
CA ILE A 725 14.12 7.10 -26.95
C ILE A 725 15.19 6.65 -27.94
N LEU A 726 15.06 5.43 -28.43
CA LEU A 726 15.94 4.82 -29.42
C LEU A 726 15.20 4.70 -30.76
N GLY A 727 15.59 5.51 -31.74
CA GLY A 727 15.19 5.38 -33.13
C GLY A 727 16.06 4.35 -33.88
N LEU A 728 15.41 3.44 -34.60
CA LEU A 728 16.04 2.40 -35.41
C LEU A 728 15.47 2.42 -36.83
N ASN A 729 16.34 2.31 -37.83
CA ASN A 729 15.92 2.17 -39.22
C ASN A 729 15.49 0.74 -39.52
N SER A 730 14.19 0.52 -39.73
CA SER A 730 13.67 -0.78 -40.17
C SER A 730 13.64 -0.97 -41.70
N ALA A 731 13.81 0.11 -42.47
CA ALA A 731 13.75 0.14 -43.93
C ALA A 731 15.15 0.07 -44.57
N TRP A 732 16.20 -0.23 -43.80
CA TRP A 732 17.58 -0.22 -44.28
C TRP A 732 17.86 -1.29 -45.35
N GLU A 733 17.00 -2.29 -45.54
CA GLU A 733 17.11 -3.26 -46.64
C GLU A 733 16.09 -3.03 -47.75
N THR A 734 15.15 -2.10 -47.56
CA THR A 734 14.07 -1.85 -48.50
C THR A 734 14.57 -1.10 -49.73
N ASP A 735 14.08 -1.51 -50.90
CA ASP A 735 14.45 -0.93 -52.19
C ASP A 735 13.35 -1.05 -53.25
N HIS A 736 13.62 -0.56 -54.47
CA HIS A 736 12.64 -0.53 -55.56
C HIS A 736 12.12 -1.91 -56.02
N HIS A 737 12.90 -2.98 -55.78
CA HIS A 737 12.62 -4.37 -56.13
C HIS A 737 12.23 -5.20 -54.90
N PHE A 738 13.05 -5.22 -53.87
CA PHE A 738 12.86 -5.95 -52.62
C PHE A 738 12.07 -5.12 -51.59
N ARG A 739 10.83 -4.81 -51.93
CA ARG A 739 9.97 -3.87 -51.18
C ARG A 739 9.55 -4.34 -49.80
N SER A 740 9.54 -5.65 -49.55
CA SER A 740 9.13 -6.26 -48.28
C SER A 740 10.28 -6.57 -47.33
N ARG A 741 11.50 -6.13 -47.64
CA ARG A 741 12.66 -6.36 -46.75
C ARG A 741 12.68 -5.34 -45.61
N ALA A 742 12.17 -5.78 -44.47
CA ALA A 742 12.19 -5.05 -43.21
C ALA A 742 12.98 -5.82 -42.15
N SER A 743 13.96 -5.16 -41.52
CA SER A 743 14.74 -5.73 -40.41
C SER A 743 15.44 -4.62 -39.61
N ILE A 744 16.04 -4.96 -38.47
CA ILE A 744 16.90 -4.05 -37.71
C ILE A 744 18.36 -4.48 -37.87
N HIS A 745 19.23 -3.57 -38.34
CA HIS A 745 20.64 -3.89 -38.57
C HIS A 745 21.34 -4.31 -37.26
N PRO A 746 21.96 -5.52 -37.17
CA PRO A 746 22.52 -6.03 -35.92
C PRO A 746 23.62 -5.16 -35.31
N GLU A 747 24.52 -4.62 -36.13
CA GLU A 747 25.61 -3.75 -35.64
C GLU A 747 25.09 -2.41 -35.13
N ALA A 748 24.04 -1.88 -35.76
CA ALA A 748 23.41 -0.63 -35.36
C ALA A 748 22.78 -0.80 -33.98
N LEU A 749 22.01 -1.88 -33.78
CA LEU A 749 21.46 -2.22 -32.47
C LEU A 749 22.56 -2.43 -31.42
N ALA A 750 23.61 -3.18 -31.73
CA ALA A 750 24.70 -3.43 -30.79
C ALA A 750 25.38 -2.12 -30.36
N SER A 751 25.66 -1.23 -31.32
CA SER A 751 26.20 0.12 -31.09
C SER A 751 25.27 0.95 -30.21
N ALA A 752 23.97 0.98 -30.51
CA ALA A 752 22.98 1.68 -29.69
C ALA A 752 22.95 1.15 -28.25
N LEU A 753 22.84 -0.16 -28.07
CA LEU A 753 22.79 -0.78 -26.73
C LEU A 753 24.10 -0.60 -25.96
N ALA A 754 25.24 -0.50 -26.63
CA ALA A 754 26.50 -0.14 -26.00
C ALA A 754 26.45 1.31 -25.49
N ARG A 755 26.01 2.27 -26.31
CA ARG A 755 25.84 3.69 -25.90
C ARG A 755 24.86 3.83 -24.74
N VAL A 756 23.74 3.09 -24.76
CA VAL A 756 22.76 3.10 -23.68
C VAL A 756 23.37 2.60 -22.37
N ARG A 757 24.17 1.53 -22.41
CA ARG A 757 24.80 0.93 -21.21
C ARG A 757 25.98 1.75 -20.66
N GLN A 758 26.71 2.46 -21.51
CA GLN A 758 27.88 3.24 -21.12
C GLN A 758 27.54 4.47 -20.27
N ASN A 759 26.32 5.00 -20.37
CA ASN A 759 25.88 6.13 -19.55
C ASN A 759 24.99 5.64 -18.38
N PRO A 760 25.48 5.69 -17.12
CA PRO A 760 24.71 5.24 -15.96
C PRO A 760 23.37 5.97 -15.78
N ALA A 761 23.27 7.23 -16.24
CA ALA A 761 22.03 8.00 -16.16
C ALA A 761 20.88 7.37 -16.96
N HIS A 762 21.19 6.57 -17.98
CA HIS A 762 20.19 5.88 -18.80
C HIS A 762 19.53 4.70 -18.07
N ALA A 763 20.15 4.18 -17.00
CA ALA A 763 19.62 3.03 -16.28
C ALA A 763 18.22 3.30 -15.71
N SER A 764 18.01 4.49 -15.13
CA SER A 764 16.75 4.91 -14.50
C SER A 764 15.72 5.53 -15.45
N ARG A 765 16.05 5.70 -16.75
CA ARG A 765 15.12 6.25 -17.75
C ARG A 765 14.05 5.25 -18.13
N PHE A 766 12.85 5.73 -18.40
CA PHE A 766 11.84 4.96 -19.12
C PHE A 766 12.23 4.87 -20.60
N LYS A 767 12.49 3.65 -21.09
CA LYS A 767 13.11 3.42 -22.39
C LYS A 767 12.07 3.00 -23.44
N ILE A 768 12.00 3.78 -24.52
CA ILE A 768 11.10 3.59 -25.65
C ILE A 768 11.94 3.30 -26.90
N ALA A 769 11.58 2.29 -27.68
CA ALA A 769 12.17 2.05 -29.00
C ALA A 769 11.18 2.47 -30.10
N VAL A 770 11.71 2.97 -31.22
CA VAL A 770 10.91 3.47 -32.35
C VAL A 770 11.48 2.91 -33.65
N TRP A 771 10.62 2.34 -34.48
CA TRP A 771 10.92 1.92 -35.86
C TRP A 771 9.62 1.94 -36.69
N HIS A 772 9.67 1.62 -37.98
CA HIS A 772 8.50 1.72 -38.85
C HIS A 772 7.70 0.41 -38.98
N HIS A 773 8.33 -0.65 -39.50
CA HIS A 773 7.64 -1.90 -39.88
C HIS A 773 7.16 -2.73 -38.68
N PRO A 774 6.04 -3.47 -38.80
CA PRO A 774 5.53 -4.27 -37.70
C PRO A 774 6.34 -5.54 -37.49
N ILE A 775 6.23 -6.14 -36.30
CA ILE A 775 6.82 -7.47 -36.02
C ILE A 775 5.81 -8.61 -36.17
N ALA A 776 4.51 -8.31 -36.24
CA ALA A 776 3.45 -9.29 -36.34
C ALA A 776 2.41 -8.81 -37.35
N GLY A 777 1.84 -9.73 -38.13
CA GLY A 777 0.87 -9.43 -39.16
C GLY A 777 0.89 -10.45 -40.30
N PRO A 778 -0.15 -10.48 -41.15
CA PRO A 778 -0.19 -11.36 -42.31
C PRO A 778 0.74 -10.91 -43.44
N ASP A 779 1.07 -9.62 -43.51
CA ASP A 779 1.79 -9.01 -44.62
C ASP A 779 3.28 -9.38 -44.64
N GLU A 780 3.86 -9.47 -45.84
CA GLU A 780 5.24 -9.94 -46.05
C GLU A 780 6.31 -8.95 -45.59
N ASP A 781 5.95 -7.68 -45.47
CA ASP A 781 6.79 -6.52 -45.12
C ASP A 781 6.96 -6.33 -43.60
N ARG A 782 6.56 -7.31 -42.80
CA ARG A 782 6.89 -7.39 -41.37
C ARG A 782 8.35 -7.78 -41.14
N ILE A 783 8.89 -7.36 -40.00
CA ILE A 783 10.20 -7.81 -39.52
C ILE A 783 10.11 -9.29 -39.10
N LYS A 784 10.87 -10.15 -39.79
CA LYS A 784 10.85 -11.61 -39.58
C LYS A 784 11.82 -12.09 -38.49
N ASP A 785 12.95 -11.41 -38.30
CA ASP A 785 13.89 -11.71 -37.23
C ASP A 785 13.48 -10.99 -35.94
N HIS A 786 13.16 -11.74 -34.89
CA HIS A 786 12.77 -11.18 -33.59
C HIS A 786 13.90 -11.19 -32.56
N GLY A 787 15.12 -11.60 -32.92
CA GLY A 787 16.27 -11.66 -32.00
C GLY A 787 16.57 -10.30 -31.33
N PHE A 788 16.39 -9.21 -32.06
CA PHE A 788 16.60 -7.84 -31.55
C PHE A 788 15.65 -7.48 -30.39
N MET A 789 14.40 -7.96 -30.40
CA MET A 789 13.42 -7.70 -29.34
C MET A 789 13.88 -8.25 -27.99
N GLN A 790 14.56 -9.39 -27.99
CA GLN A 790 15.12 -9.98 -26.79
C GLN A 790 16.26 -9.11 -26.23
N GLN A 791 17.09 -8.54 -27.10
CA GLN A 791 18.17 -7.64 -26.69
C GLN A 791 17.64 -6.33 -26.10
N LEU A 792 16.60 -5.75 -26.71
CA LEU A 792 15.89 -4.58 -26.17
C LEU A 792 15.28 -4.89 -24.80
N ALA A 793 14.61 -6.02 -24.64
CA ALA A 793 14.01 -6.42 -23.36
C ALA A 793 15.08 -6.58 -22.27
N LYS A 794 16.23 -7.18 -22.59
CA LYS A 794 17.39 -7.29 -21.68
C LYS A 794 17.98 -5.93 -21.31
N ALA A 795 17.95 -4.96 -22.22
CA ALA A 795 18.41 -3.60 -21.99
C ALA A 795 17.39 -2.72 -21.23
N GLY A 796 16.23 -3.27 -20.85
CA GLY A 796 15.21 -2.57 -20.06
C GLY A 796 14.29 -1.66 -20.87
N PHE A 797 14.17 -1.89 -22.19
CA PHE A 797 13.11 -1.28 -22.99
C PHE A 797 11.75 -1.85 -22.60
N ARG A 798 10.75 -0.98 -22.55
CA ARG A 798 9.42 -1.31 -22.01
C ARG A 798 8.28 -1.00 -22.99
N LEU A 799 8.51 -0.05 -23.90
CA LEU A 799 7.54 0.41 -24.89
C LEU A 799 8.18 0.48 -26.28
N VAL A 800 7.39 0.14 -27.29
CA VAL A 800 7.74 0.29 -28.70
C VAL A 800 6.67 1.13 -29.39
N LEU A 801 7.10 2.09 -30.19
CA LEU A 801 6.24 2.86 -31.08
C LEU A 801 6.57 2.50 -32.53
N HIS A 802 5.57 2.08 -33.30
CA HIS A 802 5.75 1.76 -34.72
C HIS A 802 4.57 2.17 -35.61
N GLY A 803 4.74 2.01 -36.92
CA GLY A 803 3.79 2.40 -37.97
C GLY A 803 3.33 1.22 -38.83
N HIS A 804 3.06 1.51 -40.11
CA HIS A 804 2.92 0.58 -41.24
C HIS A 804 1.67 -0.32 -41.24
N ILE A 805 1.13 -0.72 -40.08
CA ILE A 805 -0.12 -1.54 -40.03
C ILE A 805 -1.36 -0.71 -40.46
N HIS A 806 -1.22 0.60 -40.71
CA HIS A 806 -2.32 1.53 -41.05
C HIS A 806 -3.54 1.43 -40.12
N LYS A 807 -3.32 0.89 -38.92
CA LYS A 807 -4.27 0.66 -37.84
C LYS A 807 -3.57 0.85 -36.51
N ALA A 808 -4.19 1.59 -35.60
CA ALA A 808 -3.78 1.64 -34.21
C ALA A 808 -4.06 0.29 -33.55
N GLU A 809 -2.99 -0.35 -33.07
CA GLU A 809 -2.99 -1.70 -32.50
C GLU A 809 -2.10 -1.75 -31.26
N ARG A 810 -2.49 -2.59 -30.31
CA ARG A 810 -1.70 -2.90 -29.13
C ARG A 810 -1.14 -4.32 -29.25
N GLY A 811 0.17 -4.44 -29.26
CA GLY A 811 0.89 -5.71 -29.15
C GLY A 811 1.54 -5.89 -27.78
N LEU A 812 1.89 -7.13 -27.46
CA LEU A 812 2.70 -7.45 -26.28
C LEU A 812 3.75 -8.50 -26.64
N PHE A 813 5.02 -8.15 -26.46
CA PHE A 813 6.13 -9.08 -26.53
C PHE A 813 6.58 -9.47 -25.12
N ARG A 814 6.64 -10.78 -24.84
CA ARG A 814 7.14 -11.30 -23.55
C ARG A 814 8.47 -12.03 -23.78
N HIS A 815 9.52 -11.58 -23.10
CA HIS A 815 10.82 -12.27 -23.10
C HIS A 815 10.85 -13.36 -22.04
N ASP A 816 10.36 -13.08 -20.84
CA ASP A 816 10.21 -14.08 -19.78
C ASP A 816 8.71 -14.36 -19.52
N MET A 817 8.36 -15.62 -19.28
CA MET A 817 6.96 -16.08 -19.18
C MET A 817 6.35 -15.92 -17.77
N THR A 818 7.14 -15.48 -16.80
CA THR A 818 6.70 -15.21 -15.42
C THR A 818 5.92 -13.89 -15.35
N GLU A 819 5.12 -13.71 -14.30
CA GLU A 819 4.31 -12.49 -14.12
C GLU A 819 5.18 -11.23 -13.93
N GLU A 820 6.38 -11.39 -13.38
CA GLU A 820 7.43 -10.36 -13.24
C GLU A 820 8.43 -10.34 -14.41
N GLY A 821 8.17 -11.11 -15.46
CA GLY A 821 9.06 -11.28 -16.59
C GLY A 821 9.25 -10.01 -17.43
N ARG A 822 10.41 -9.87 -18.08
CA ARG A 822 10.66 -8.74 -19.00
C ARG A 822 9.67 -8.80 -20.17
N ARG A 823 8.98 -7.68 -20.39
CA ARG A 823 7.98 -7.52 -21.45
C ARG A 823 8.06 -6.14 -22.08
N ILE A 824 7.71 -6.07 -23.36
CA ILE A 824 7.66 -4.85 -24.16
C ILE A 824 6.24 -4.71 -24.70
N ASP A 825 5.57 -3.60 -24.37
CA ASP A 825 4.29 -3.25 -24.97
C ASP A 825 4.55 -2.56 -26.32
N LEU A 826 3.77 -2.92 -27.36
CA LEU A 826 3.87 -2.33 -28.70
C LEU A 826 2.65 -1.45 -28.97
N VAL A 827 2.89 -0.26 -29.51
CA VAL A 827 1.87 0.73 -29.86
C VAL A 827 2.05 1.13 -31.31
N ALA A 828 1.05 0.81 -32.14
CA ALA A 828 0.97 1.30 -33.52
C ALA A 828 0.16 2.60 -33.58
N ALA A 829 0.63 3.62 -34.32
CA ALA A 829 -0.08 4.89 -34.50
C ALA A 829 -1.34 4.79 -35.37
N GLY A 830 -1.40 3.80 -36.26
CA GLY A 830 -2.27 3.85 -37.43
C GLY A 830 -1.74 4.81 -38.48
N THR A 831 -2.57 5.17 -39.48
CA THR A 831 -2.15 6.03 -40.58
C THR A 831 -2.67 7.47 -40.42
N PHE A 832 -1.78 8.45 -40.47
CA PHE A 832 -2.17 9.85 -40.31
C PHE A 832 -2.76 10.45 -41.60
N GLY A 833 -2.15 10.14 -42.75
CA GLY A 833 -2.42 10.82 -44.02
C GLY A 833 -2.28 9.98 -45.28
N ALA A 834 -2.12 8.65 -45.17
CA ALA A 834 -2.03 7.79 -46.34
C ALA A 834 -3.25 7.93 -47.27
N PRO A 835 -3.08 7.76 -48.60
CA PRO A 835 -4.18 7.83 -49.54
C PRO A 835 -5.16 6.65 -49.34
N SER A 836 -6.44 6.85 -49.68
CA SER A 836 -7.52 5.86 -49.44
C SER A 836 -7.28 4.46 -50.02
N ARG A 837 -6.49 4.36 -51.10
CA ARG A 837 -6.07 3.09 -51.71
C ARG A 837 -5.13 2.25 -50.84
N GLU A 838 -4.46 2.89 -49.90
CA GLU A 838 -3.52 2.29 -48.95
C GLU A 838 -4.21 2.01 -47.60
N TRP A 839 -5.46 2.43 -47.41
CA TRP A 839 -6.19 2.17 -46.17
C TRP A 839 -6.51 0.70 -46.00
N VAL A 840 -6.44 0.20 -44.77
CA VAL A 840 -7.06 -1.08 -44.41
C VAL A 840 -8.58 -0.87 -44.40
N PRO A 841 -9.36 -1.63 -45.19
CA PRO A 841 -10.81 -1.46 -45.24
C PRO A 841 -11.44 -1.47 -43.84
N GLY A 842 -12.21 -0.42 -43.53
CA GLY A 842 -12.88 -0.27 -42.23
C GLY A 842 -12.05 0.42 -41.14
N TYR A 843 -10.84 0.90 -41.44
CA TYR A 843 -10.01 1.67 -40.50
C TYR A 843 -9.90 3.14 -40.91
N PRO A 844 -10.18 4.09 -40.01
CA PRO A 844 -10.06 5.52 -40.29
C PRO A 844 -8.59 5.98 -40.22
N LEU A 845 -8.32 7.24 -40.61
CA LEU A 845 -7.05 7.90 -40.32
C LEU A 845 -6.91 8.06 -38.80
N GLN A 846 -5.70 7.89 -38.25
CA GLN A 846 -5.44 7.77 -36.82
C GLN A 846 -4.13 8.44 -36.39
N TYR A 847 -4.10 8.86 -35.13
CA TYR A 847 -2.87 9.22 -34.42
C TYR A 847 -3.02 8.92 -32.92
N ASN A 848 -1.88 8.88 -32.20
CA ASN A 848 -1.87 8.68 -30.76
C ASN A 848 -1.26 9.88 -30.01
N LEU A 849 -1.87 10.24 -28.89
CA LEU A 849 -1.26 11.08 -27.85
C LEU A 849 -0.97 10.20 -26.63
N LEU A 850 0.31 10.03 -26.30
CA LEU A 850 0.74 9.29 -25.13
C LEU A 850 0.96 10.25 -23.97
N ARG A 851 0.34 9.95 -22.84
CA ARG A 851 0.55 10.64 -21.57
C ARG A 851 1.37 9.73 -20.67
N VAL A 852 2.66 10.02 -20.57
CA VAL A 852 3.59 9.23 -19.77
C VAL A 852 3.69 9.82 -18.38
N SER A 853 3.40 9.00 -17.38
CA SER A 853 3.65 9.26 -15.96
C SER A 853 4.56 8.17 -15.37
N GLU A 854 5.02 8.36 -14.14
CA GLU A 854 5.96 7.43 -13.49
C GLU A 854 5.46 5.99 -13.38
N ASP A 855 4.14 5.79 -13.32
CA ASP A 855 3.47 4.51 -13.07
C ASP A 855 2.74 3.92 -14.28
N ARG A 856 2.46 4.74 -15.30
CA ARG A 856 1.63 4.33 -16.43
C ARG A 856 1.84 5.21 -17.67
N VAL A 857 1.54 4.62 -18.82
CA VAL A 857 1.35 5.32 -20.09
C VAL A 857 -0.11 5.21 -20.46
N VAL A 858 -0.80 6.35 -20.57
CA VAL A 858 -2.15 6.39 -21.16
C VAL A 858 -2.00 6.72 -22.64
N VAL A 859 -2.53 5.85 -23.50
CA VAL A 859 -2.54 6.06 -24.95
C VAL A 859 -3.94 6.53 -25.33
N GLU A 860 -4.07 7.79 -25.72
CA GLU A 860 -5.29 8.37 -26.30
C GLU A 860 -5.22 8.19 -27.82
N THR A 861 -6.18 7.46 -28.41
CA THR A 861 -6.25 7.23 -29.85
C THR A 861 -7.33 8.12 -30.45
N ARG A 862 -6.95 8.87 -31.49
CA ARG A 862 -7.83 9.77 -32.23
C ARG A 862 -8.04 9.24 -33.63
N ARG A 863 -9.21 9.52 -34.21
CA ARG A 863 -9.55 9.13 -35.57
C ARG A 863 -10.12 10.27 -36.38
N ARG A 864 -10.04 10.14 -37.70
CA ARG A 864 -10.74 10.98 -38.66
C ARG A 864 -11.16 10.16 -39.87
N GLU A 865 -12.38 10.37 -40.34
CA GLU A 865 -12.95 9.58 -41.45
C GLU A 865 -12.54 10.11 -42.83
N GLU A 866 -12.37 11.42 -42.97
CA GLU A 866 -12.02 12.05 -44.25
C GLU A 866 -10.73 12.88 -44.13
N PRO A 867 -9.86 12.94 -45.15
CA PRO A 867 -8.60 13.71 -45.10
C PRO A 867 -8.75 15.20 -44.77
N ASN A 868 -9.92 15.78 -44.98
CA ASN A 868 -10.24 17.18 -44.68
C ASN A 868 -11.21 17.36 -43.50
N GLY A 869 -11.62 16.27 -42.84
CA GLY A 869 -12.52 16.29 -41.70
C GLY A 869 -11.86 16.69 -40.38
N ALA A 870 -12.65 16.72 -39.31
CA ALA A 870 -12.17 16.92 -37.95
C ALA A 870 -11.71 15.60 -37.32
N TRP A 871 -10.77 15.69 -36.39
CA TRP A 871 -10.38 14.57 -35.54
C TRP A 871 -11.40 14.38 -34.42
N GLN A 872 -11.56 13.14 -33.96
CA GLN A 872 -12.51 12.78 -32.91
C GLN A 872 -11.98 11.57 -32.10
N PRO A 873 -12.51 11.30 -30.89
CA PRO A 873 -12.09 10.14 -30.11
C PRO A 873 -12.36 8.82 -30.86
N ASP A 874 -11.40 7.90 -30.88
CA ASP A 874 -11.57 6.58 -31.48
C ASP A 874 -11.92 5.51 -30.45
N ALA A 875 -13.20 5.41 -30.08
CA ALA A 875 -13.71 4.47 -29.08
C ALA A 875 -13.65 3.00 -29.52
N ARG A 876 -12.45 2.47 -29.70
CA ARG A 876 -12.19 1.10 -30.19
C ARG A 876 -11.75 0.11 -29.13
N TRP A 877 -11.34 0.60 -27.95
CA TRP A 877 -10.69 -0.23 -26.93
C TRP A 877 -11.71 -0.82 -25.97
N LEU A 878 -12.05 -2.10 -26.15
CA LEU A 878 -13.00 -2.84 -25.33
C LEU A 878 -12.57 -2.91 -23.85
N GLN A 879 -13.53 -2.78 -22.93
CA GLN A 879 -13.29 -2.74 -21.48
C GLN A 879 -13.77 -3.97 -20.71
N GLY A 880 -14.10 -5.05 -21.44
CA GLY A 880 -14.71 -6.28 -20.90
C GLY A 880 -16.22 -6.35 -21.11
N ALA A 881 -16.83 -7.46 -20.69
CA ALA A 881 -18.25 -7.72 -20.95
C ALA A 881 -19.15 -6.65 -20.33
N GLY A 882 -20.10 -6.14 -21.12
CA GLY A 882 -21.11 -5.17 -20.68
C GLY A 882 -20.60 -3.73 -20.47
N LYS A 883 -19.40 -3.39 -20.95
CA LYS A 883 -18.83 -2.03 -20.86
C LYS A 883 -18.57 -1.44 -22.23
N ASP A 884 -18.87 -0.16 -22.38
CA ASP A 884 -18.62 0.57 -23.62
C ASP A 884 -17.12 0.65 -23.94
N PRO A 885 -16.74 0.59 -25.22
CA PRO A 885 -15.36 0.80 -25.63
C PRO A 885 -14.93 2.24 -25.35
N LEU A 886 -13.63 2.42 -25.07
CA LEU A 886 -13.05 3.73 -24.79
C LEU A 886 -12.08 4.17 -25.88
N PRO A 887 -11.83 5.48 -26.05
CA PRO A 887 -10.83 6.01 -26.97
C PRO A 887 -9.39 5.93 -26.43
N ARG A 888 -9.20 5.21 -25.32
CA ARG A 888 -7.93 5.10 -24.63
C ARG A 888 -7.74 3.79 -23.92
N TYR A 889 -6.49 3.47 -23.66
CA TYR A 889 -6.08 2.37 -22.80
C TYR A 889 -4.82 2.72 -22.02
N THR A 890 -4.54 1.94 -20.98
CA THR A 890 -3.43 2.18 -20.07
C THR A 890 -2.43 1.02 -20.12
N ILE A 891 -1.15 1.37 -20.26
CA ILE A 891 -0.02 0.47 -20.14
C ILE A 891 0.65 0.73 -18.79
N PRO A 892 0.81 -0.27 -17.91
CA PRO A 892 1.58 -0.10 -16.68
C PRO A 892 3.08 0.00 -16.99
N VAL A 893 3.75 1.00 -16.44
CA VAL A 893 5.20 1.22 -16.62
C VAL A 893 5.98 0.21 -15.81
#